data_AF-A0A3D9ZW06-F1
#
_entry.id   AF-A0A3D9ZW06-F1
#
_cell.length_a   1.000
_cell.length_b   1.000
_cell.length_c   1.000
_cell.angle_alpha   90.00
_cell.angle_beta   90.00
_cell.angle_gamma   90.00
#
_symmetry.space_group_name_H-M   'P 1'
#
loop_
_entity.id
_entity.type
_entity.pdbx_description
1 polymer ?
#
loop_
_entity_poly.entity_id
_entity_poly.type
_entity_poly.pdbx_seq_one_letter_code
_entity_poly.pdbx_strand_id
1 'polypeptide(L)'
;MRPVRAVVAVVAVLAATVVSVVTPSPAAASFAGRVSVTSHELHGGPECLDRTWGVFCPRPDLFARAIINMADGTRVCPTGPVTDDFENVVADQALCINVYVKGDFTVTFELWDSDEDDAPGASQQGDLAAGDAKGWTTPRFTGGVEGTQRFTTSGGPSTAVFSVLIRPVTTTITVTEPVAAGTDFDPSLGERAWIRGMLNDPARLRFVISVSATGESFELVTGPFWGGTFNIDWDGRRTPGAGPVLPVGDYTVTISDVSHANPATRPSVSRPIRIVRRASSLLAITGARPAATWDVASGPITVDAITGQGGSFWVEVAPRSPAGPCGPTLARTPEQQRGAGQLELGWDGKAADQSLATPGEYCLRLFGRATSGGALGPSTPFVVTVAPRTVGLEAYALLNPAVPAALPTAGGGRIQIVAEALRAKHSGRYAASITIEATAARTPGASMAAAPRVLRRCERVTSCIVDLPPDLAAAEAVAYRVSAAERADLADAATFAGTWRITDLHPLPNRVWRVSSPAVVTTMVSGTPVTSQINVVYYPGTGYDLTNTVAATDFAATVGDNVWQLLGAGPRARFPSSVAAGWDAVSVHVANIPVAVSHTDGTMPGSAEDLCEWPGFPTVSFGEVHGVPHRVDCRDNAGNGVFTANDPQIGWHEFHHAAYAEEGLSFLTP
;
A
#
# COMPACT_ATOMS: atom_id res chain seq x y z
N MET A 1 33.14 -39.85 4.30
CA MET A 1 31.70 -39.68 4.63
C MET A 1 31.56 -38.59 5.69
N ARG A 2 31.12 -37.40 5.27
CA ARG A 2 30.67 -36.26 6.09
C ARG A 2 29.66 -35.49 5.23
N PRO A 3 28.46 -35.12 5.73
CA PRO A 3 27.48 -34.40 4.91
C PRO A 3 27.71 -32.88 5.00
N VAL A 4 27.63 -32.24 3.84
CA VAL A 4 27.68 -30.79 3.63
C VAL A 4 26.31 -30.21 3.97
N ARG A 5 26.26 -29.22 4.89
CA ARG A 5 25.05 -28.43 5.18
C ARG A 5 25.02 -27.21 4.27
N ALA A 6 24.06 -27.15 3.37
CA ALA A 6 23.73 -25.96 2.59
C ALA A 6 22.86 -25.03 3.43
N VAL A 7 23.29 -23.77 3.58
CA VAL A 7 22.54 -22.66 4.16
C VAL A 7 21.71 -22.05 3.05
N VAL A 8 20.38 -22.15 3.13
CA VAL A 8 19.45 -21.47 2.21
C VAL A 8 19.07 -20.12 2.83
N ALA A 9 19.62 -19.04 2.28
CA ALA A 9 19.18 -17.68 2.56
C ALA A 9 17.94 -17.37 1.71
N VAL A 10 16.80 -17.09 2.37
CA VAL A 10 15.59 -16.61 1.72
C VAL A 10 15.72 -15.10 1.54
N VAL A 11 16.09 -14.68 0.34
CA VAL A 11 16.01 -13.26 -0.09
C VAL A 11 14.59 -13.04 -0.61
N ALA A 12 13.79 -12.28 0.13
CA ALA A 12 12.49 -11.79 -0.33
C ALA A 12 12.71 -10.64 -1.32
N VAL A 13 12.77 -10.95 -2.62
CA VAL A 13 12.66 -9.95 -3.68
C VAL A 13 11.19 -9.61 -3.85
N LEU A 14 10.81 -8.43 -3.38
CA LEU A 14 9.55 -7.74 -3.73
C LEU A 14 9.58 -7.41 -5.22
N ALA A 15 9.19 -8.37 -6.06
CA ALA A 15 8.81 -8.09 -7.43
C ALA A 15 7.40 -7.48 -7.40
N ALA A 16 7.33 -6.15 -7.47
CA ALA A 16 6.11 -5.45 -7.80
C ALA A 16 5.69 -5.87 -9.22
N THR A 17 4.82 -6.86 -9.32
CA THR A 17 4.07 -7.13 -10.55
C THR A 17 3.16 -5.94 -10.79
N VAL A 18 3.64 -4.98 -11.56
CA VAL A 18 2.80 -4.09 -12.35
C VAL A 18 1.98 -5.02 -13.24
N VAL A 19 0.75 -5.33 -12.82
CA VAL A 19 -0.24 -5.92 -13.71
C VAL A 19 -0.57 -4.83 -14.70
N SER A 20 0.18 -4.80 -15.80
CA SER A 20 -0.25 -4.12 -17.00
C SER A 20 -1.63 -4.69 -17.31
N VAL A 21 -2.66 -3.87 -17.13
CA VAL A 21 -4.00 -4.14 -17.68
C VAL A 21 -3.81 -4.05 -19.18
N VAL A 22 -3.34 -5.15 -19.77
CA VAL A 22 -3.51 -5.40 -21.19
C VAL A 22 -5.01 -5.51 -21.32
N THR A 23 -5.65 -4.47 -21.85
CA THR A 23 -7.01 -4.61 -22.39
C THR A 23 -6.94 -5.77 -23.36
N PRO A 24 -7.55 -6.94 -23.07
CA PRO A 24 -7.56 -7.99 -24.06
C PRO A 24 -8.33 -7.41 -25.24
N SER A 25 -7.67 -7.27 -26.41
CA SER A 25 -8.41 -7.28 -27.66
C SER A 25 -9.37 -8.47 -27.55
N PRO A 26 -10.70 -8.27 -27.74
CA PRO A 26 -11.63 -9.37 -27.63
C PRO A 26 -11.10 -10.47 -28.55
N ALA A 27 -10.80 -11.63 -27.97
CA ALA A 27 -10.24 -12.72 -28.75
C ALA A 27 -11.22 -12.97 -29.90
N ALA A 28 -10.77 -12.73 -31.12
CA ALA A 28 -11.53 -12.87 -32.36
C ALA A 28 -12.55 -14.01 -32.32
N ALA A 29 -12.18 -15.16 -31.75
CA ALA A 29 -12.99 -16.38 -31.62
C ALA A 29 -14.22 -16.34 -30.66
N SER A 30 -14.55 -15.20 -30.03
CA SER A 30 -15.39 -15.19 -28.81
C SER A 30 -16.90 -14.96 -28.99
N PHE A 31 -17.40 -14.83 -30.22
CA PHE A 31 -18.82 -14.57 -30.48
C PHE A 31 -19.34 -15.52 -31.57
N ALA A 32 -20.64 -15.83 -31.57
CA ALA A 32 -21.29 -16.53 -32.66
C ALA A 32 -22.31 -15.66 -33.40
N GLY A 33 -22.35 -15.77 -34.73
CA GLY A 33 -23.23 -14.98 -35.59
C GLY A 33 -23.83 -15.80 -36.74
N ARG A 34 -24.85 -15.22 -37.35
CA ARG A 34 -25.45 -15.62 -38.63
C ARG A 34 -25.11 -14.55 -39.64
N VAL A 35 -24.40 -14.95 -40.69
CA VAL A 35 -23.96 -14.05 -41.75
C VAL A 35 -24.79 -14.31 -42.99
N SER A 36 -25.33 -13.23 -43.54
CA SER A 36 -25.94 -13.21 -44.86
C SER A 36 -25.18 -12.24 -45.74
N VAL A 37 -24.98 -12.62 -47.00
CA VAL A 37 -24.29 -11.81 -48.00
C VAL A 37 -25.22 -11.63 -49.16
N THR A 38 -25.50 -10.38 -49.53
CA THR A 38 -26.43 -10.04 -50.59
C THR A 38 -25.72 -9.17 -51.61
N SER A 39 -25.81 -9.55 -52.89
CA SER A 39 -25.43 -8.70 -54.01
C SER A 39 -26.60 -7.76 -54.33
N HIS A 40 -26.35 -6.46 -54.39
CA HIS A 40 -27.39 -5.44 -54.59
C HIS A 40 -27.43 -4.91 -56.02
N GLU A 41 -26.27 -4.61 -56.59
CA GLU A 41 -26.17 -3.90 -57.86
C GLU A 41 -24.86 -4.24 -58.57
N LEU A 42 -24.94 -4.38 -59.89
CA LEU A 42 -23.80 -4.56 -60.78
C LEU A 42 -23.88 -3.48 -61.86
N HIS A 43 -22.92 -2.57 -61.87
CA HIS A 43 -22.73 -1.68 -63.01
C HIS A 43 -21.75 -2.34 -63.95
N GLY A 44 -22.24 -2.79 -65.11
CA GLY A 44 -21.38 -2.99 -66.27
C GLY A 44 -21.10 -1.63 -66.90
N GLY A 45 -19.85 -1.25 -67.08
CA GLY A 45 -19.50 -0.24 -68.07
C GLY A 45 -19.98 -0.66 -69.47
N PRO A 46 -19.97 0.22 -70.48
CA PRO A 46 -20.41 -0.10 -71.85
C PRO A 46 -19.48 -1.09 -72.60
N GLU A 47 -18.72 -1.91 -71.90
CA GLU A 47 -17.66 -2.74 -72.44
C GLU A 47 -18.21 -4.15 -72.73
N CYS A 48 -18.19 -4.53 -74.02
CA CYS A 48 -18.38 -5.91 -74.45
C CYS A 48 -17.17 -6.73 -73.97
N LEU A 49 -17.44 -7.72 -73.14
CA LEU A 49 -16.43 -8.59 -72.55
C LEU A 49 -15.86 -9.55 -73.62
N ASP A 50 -16.69 -10.07 -74.54
CA ASP A 50 -16.22 -10.81 -75.72
C ASP A 50 -15.86 -9.88 -76.91
N ARG A 51 -14.57 -9.78 -77.23
CA ARG A 51 -14.05 -9.01 -78.38
C ARG A 51 -14.09 -9.76 -79.71
N THR A 52 -14.60 -10.98 -79.76
CA THR A 52 -14.32 -11.87 -80.89
C THR A 52 -15.39 -11.83 -82.00
N TRP A 53 -16.58 -11.26 -81.74
CA TRP A 53 -17.67 -11.17 -82.72
C TRP A 53 -18.34 -9.78 -82.74
N GLY A 54 -17.80 -8.85 -83.53
CA GLY A 54 -18.16 -7.42 -83.56
C GLY A 54 -19.55 -7.02 -84.10
N VAL A 55 -20.62 -7.79 -83.90
CA VAL A 55 -21.99 -7.39 -84.33
C VAL A 55 -23.11 -7.76 -83.34
N PHE A 56 -22.86 -8.61 -82.35
CA PHE A 56 -23.79 -8.83 -81.23
C PHE A 56 -22.99 -8.83 -79.94
N CYS A 57 -23.40 -8.01 -78.98
CA CYS A 57 -22.87 -8.02 -77.63
C CYS A 57 -23.89 -8.81 -76.79
N PRO A 58 -23.81 -10.15 -76.70
CA PRO A 58 -24.57 -10.86 -75.68
C PRO A 58 -24.16 -10.26 -74.33
N ARG A 59 -25.14 -9.90 -73.50
CA ARG A 59 -24.85 -9.39 -72.16
C ARG A 59 -24.20 -10.54 -71.38
N PRO A 60 -23.12 -10.27 -70.63
CA PRO A 60 -22.34 -11.31 -69.97
C PRO A 60 -23.19 -12.07 -68.96
N ASP A 61 -22.90 -13.35 -68.85
CA ASP A 61 -23.58 -14.27 -67.96
C ASP A 61 -22.87 -14.24 -66.61
N LEU A 62 -23.18 -13.20 -65.83
CA LEU A 62 -22.45 -12.92 -64.61
C LEU A 62 -22.91 -13.83 -63.46
N PHE A 63 -21.93 -14.47 -62.84
CA PHE A 63 -22.09 -15.27 -61.64
C PHE A 63 -21.30 -14.65 -60.50
N ALA A 64 -21.90 -14.65 -59.32
CA ALA A 64 -21.24 -14.21 -58.10
C ALA A 64 -21.21 -15.31 -57.04
N ARG A 65 -20.19 -15.25 -56.21
CA ARG A 65 -20.03 -16.10 -55.04
C ARG A 65 -19.43 -15.33 -53.88
N ALA A 66 -19.87 -15.69 -52.69
CA ALA A 66 -19.26 -15.23 -51.46
C ALA A 66 -18.62 -16.41 -50.74
N ILE A 67 -17.42 -16.19 -50.21
CA ILE A 67 -16.65 -17.13 -49.42
C ILE A 67 -16.43 -16.50 -48.05
N ILE A 68 -16.94 -17.13 -47.00
CA ILE A 68 -16.75 -16.68 -45.63
C ILE A 68 -15.50 -17.39 -45.08
N ASN A 69 -14.47 -16.63 -44.77
CA ASN A 69 -13.21 -17.13 -44.23
C ASN A 69 -13.18 -16.95 -42.72
N MET A 70 -13.06 -18.07 -42.00
CA MET A 70 -12.97 -18.11 -40.53
C MET A 70 -11.68 -18.82 -40.11
N ALA A 71 -11.32 -18.69 -38.84
CA ALA A 71 -10.14 -19.38 -38.30
C ALA A 71 -10.28 -20.92 -38.33
N ASP A 72 -11.50 -21.45 -38.29
CA ASP A 72 -11.80 -22.89 -38.30
C ASP A 72 -12.10 -23.45 -39.70
N GLY A 73 -11.93 -22.63 -40.74
CA GLY A 73 -12.04 -23.01 -42.15
C GLY A 73 -12.85 -22.02 -42.98
N THR A 74 -13.07 -22.38 -44.24
CA THR A 74 -13.86 -21.57 -45.18
C THR A 74 -15.26 -22.16 -45.35
N ARG A 75 -16.23 -21.29 -45.64
CA ARG A 75 -17.59 -21.66 -46.04
C ARG A 75 -17.87 -20.99 -47.37
N VAL A 76 -17.99 -21.82 -48.40
CA VAL A 76 -18.30 -21.39 -49.76
C VAL A 76 -19.81 -21.35 -49.90
N CYS A 77 -20.36 -20.18 -50.20
CA CYS A 77 -21.79 -20.04 -50.45
C CYS A 77 -22.15 -20.50 -51.87
N PRO A 78 -23.43 -20.84 -52.14
CA PRO A 78 -23.86 -21.21 -53.47
C PRO A 78 -23.47 -20.13 -54.50
N THR A 79 -22.96 -20.59 -55.64
CA THR A 79 -22.88 -19.75 -56.83
C THR A 79 -24.30 -19.49 -57.33
N GLY A 80 -24.64 -18.25 -57.61
CA GLY A 80 -25.90 -17.90 -58.24
C GLY A 80 -25.68 -16.95 -59.42
N PRO A 81 -26.55 -17.01 -60.45
CA PRO A 81 -26.58 -15.97 -61.44
C PRO A 81 -26.95 -14.65 -60.74
N VAL A 82 -26.33 -13.56 -61.16
CA VAL A 82 -26.65 -12.19 -60.71
C VAL A 82 -27.35 -11.39 -61.81
N THR A 83 -27.65 -12.06 -62.92
CA THR A 83 -28.50 -11.63 -64.04
C THR A 83 -29.71 -12.58 -64.17
N ASP A 84 -30.88 -12.07 -64.56
CA ASP A 84 -32.05 -12.88 -64.93
C ASP A 84 -32.08 -13.11 -66.44
N ASP A 85 -32.25 -14.37 -66.90
CA ASP A 85 -32.42 -14.76 -68.32
C ASP A 85 -31.67 -13.84 -69.32
N PHE A 86 -30.40 -13.53 -69.03
CA PHE A 86 -29.50 -12.70 -69.83
C PHE A 86 -29.88 -11.22 -70.05
N GLU A 87 -30.85 -10.65 -69.32
CA GLU A 87 -31.33 -9.28 -69.58
C GLU A 87 -31.16 -8.28 -68.44
N ASN A 88 -31.43 -8.58 -67.16
CA ASN A 88 -31.36 -7.58 -66.09
C ASN A 88 -30.57 -8.05 -64.87
N VAL A 89 -29.92 -7.11 -64.18
CA VAL A 89 -29.30 -7.38 -62.87
C VAL A 89 -30.39 -7.72 -61.87
N VAL A 90 -30.27 -8.88 -61.22
CA VAL A 90 -31.17 -9.26 -60.13
C VAL A 90 -30.85 -8.39 -58.92
N ALA A 91 -31.75 -7.46 -58.59
CA ALA A 91 -31.63 -6.67 -57.38
C ALA A 91 -31.71 -7.59 -56.14
N ASP A 92 -30.81 -7.38 -55.18
CA ASP A 92 -30.80 -8.04 -53.88
C ASP A 92 -30.66 -9.58 -53.91
N GLN A 93 -29.86 -10.11 -54.83
CA GLN A 93 -29.55 -11.55 -54.89
C GLN A 93 -28.80 -12.02 -53.63
N ALA A 94 -29.42 -12.91 -52.86
CA ALA A 94 -28.80 -13.50 -51.68
C ALA A 94 -27.80 -14.59 -52.07
N LEU A 95 -26.51 -14.35 -51.81
CA LEU A 95 -25.44 -15.31 -52.06
C LEU A 95 -25.25 -16.25 -50.87
N CYS A 96 -25.25 -15.69 -49.65
CA CYS A 96 -25.24 -16.45 -48.40
C CYS A 96 -26.48 -16.11 -47.59
N ILE A 97 -27.13 -17.11 -46.99
CA ILE A 97 -28.27 -16.89 -46.08
C ILE A 97 -27.98 -17.58 -44.76
N ASN A 98 -27.92 -16.80 -43.67
CA ASN A 98 -27.85 -17.29 -42.29
C ASN A 98 -26.72 -18.31 -42.01
N VAL A 99 -25.56 -18.12 -42.64
CA VAL A 99 -24.39 -18.98 -42.43
C VAL A 99 -23.87 -18.79 -41.01
N TYR A 100 -23.75 -19.87 -40.26
CA TYR A 100 -23.20 -19.82 -38.91
C TYR A 100 -21.71 -19.50 -38.97
N VAL A 101 -21.28 -18.50 -38.20
CA VAL A 101 -19.88 -18.15 -38.02
C VAL A 101 -19.55 -18.12 -36.54
N LYS A 102 -18.35 -18.59 -36.21
CA LYS A 102 -17.80 -18.52 -34.85
C LYS A 102 -16.53 -17.68 -34.87
N GLY A 103 -16.60 -16.55 -34.20
CA GLY A 103 -15.52 -15.61 -34.08
C GLY A 103 -15.37 -14.64 -35.25
N ASP A 104 -14.18 -14.09 -35.39
CA ASP A 104 -13.89 -13.16 -36.47
C ASP A 104 -13.84 -13.87 -37.81
N PHE A 105 -14.33 -13.18 -38.83
CA PHE A 105 -14.38 -13.68 -40.18
C PHE A 105 -14.16 -12.54 -41.18
N THR A 106 -13.78 -12.90 -42.40
CA THR A 106 -13.84 -12.01 -43.56
C THR A 106 -14.75 -12.64 -44.61
N VAL A 107 -15.27 -11.83 -45.51
CA VAL A 107 -16.00 -12.31 -46.69
C VAL A 107 -15.20 -11.95 -47.92
N THR A 108 -14.82 -12.95 -48.70
CA THR A 108 -14.29 -12.78 -50.05
C THR A 108 -15.43 -12.88 -51.03
N PHE A 109 -15.62 -11.83 -51.83
CA PHE A 109 -16.60 -11.78 -52.91
C PHE A 109 -15.89 -11.99 -54.25
N GLU A 110 -16.40 -12.92 -55.04
CA GLU A 110 -15.89 -13.29 -56.36
C GLU A 110 -16.99 -13.08 -57.40
N LEU A 111 -16.59 -12.56 -58.57
CA LEU A 111 -17.43 -12.34 -59.73
C LEU A 111 -16.72 -12.93 -60.95
N TRP A 112 -17.46 -13.61 -61.83
CA TRP A 112 -16.96 -14.12 -63.10
C TRP A 112 -18.07 -14.17 -64.15
N ASP A 113 -17.64 -14.22 -65.41
CA ASP A 113 -18.49 -14.50 -66.57
C ASP A 113 -18.45 -16.00 -66.88
N SER A 114 -19.53 -16.56 -67.40
CA SER A 114 -19.61 -17.97 -67.76
C SER A 114 -20.00 -18.12 -69.23
N ASP A 115 -19.01 -18.31 -70.09
CA ASP A 115 -19.24 -18.77 -71.46
C ASP A 115 -19.61 -20.27 -71.45
N GLU A 116 -20.62 -20.66 -72.25
CA GLU A 116 -21.46 -21.88 -72.12
C GLU A 116 -20.80 -23.28 -72.09
N ASP A 117 -19.47 -23.47 -72.03
CA ASP A 117 -18.85 -24.80 -72.21
C ASP A 117 -17.83 -25.28 -71.15
N ASP A 118 -17.51 -24.52 -70.09
CA ASP A 118 -16.52 -24.96 -69.08
C ASP A 118 -17.12 -25.35 -67.72
N ALA A 119 -16.69 -26.51 -67.20
CA ALA A 119 -17.04 -26.99 -65.86
C ALA A 119 -16.62 -25.95 -64.78
N PRO A 120 -17.36 -25.82 -63.66
CA PRO A 120 -17.23 -24.74 -62.67
C PRO A 120 -15.88 -24.64 -61.90
N GLY A 121 -14.88 -25.45 -62.27
CA GLY A 121 -13.51 -25.39 -61.76
C GLY A 121 -12.48 -24.82 -62.75
N ALA A 122 -12.88 -24.51 -63.98
CA ALA A 122 -12.00 -24.02 -65.04
C ALA A 122 -12.52 -22.74 -65.74
N SER A 123 -13.58 -22.11 -65.23
CA SER A 123 -14.02 -20.79 -65.70
C SER A 123 -12.89 -19.79 -65.47
N GLN A 124 -12.21 -19.44 -66.56
CA GLN A 124 -11.31 -18.31 -66.56
C GLN A 124 -12.15 -17.10 -66.18
N GLN A 125 -11.64 -16.29 -65.27
CA GLN A 125 -12.16 -14.98 -64.92
C GLN A 125 -11.96 -13.99 -66.09
N GLY A 126 -12.11 -14.43 -67.34
CA GLY A 126 -12.15 -13.60 -68.54
C GLY A 126 -13.55 -13.01 -68.58
N ASP A 127 -13.77 -11.70 -68.63
CA ASP A 127 -12.93 -10.65 -69.20
C ASP A 127 -12.74 -9.45 -68.27
N LEU A 128 -12.39 -9.69 -67.01
CA LEU A 128 -11.86 -8.64 -66.14
C LEU A 128 -10.33 -8.60 -66.31
N ALA A 129 -9.76 -7.43 -66.64
CA ALA A 129 -8.38 -7.28 -67.08
C ALA A 129 -7.34 -8.13 -66.30
N ALA A 130 -6.45 -8.79 -67.04
CA ALA A 130 -5.41 -9.63 -66.46
C ALA A 130 -4.46 -8.82 -65.55
N GLY A 131 -4.59 -8.96 -64.23
CA GLY A 131 -3.66 -8.38 -63.25
C GLY A 131 -4.31 -7.69 -62.06
N ASP A 132 -5.61 -7.38 -62.12
CA ASP A 132 -6.32 -6.66 -61.05
C ASP A 132 -7.01 -7.63 -60.08
N ALA A 133 -7.17 -7.22 -58.82
CA ALA A 133 -7.54 -8.09 -57.69
C ALA A 133 -8.82 -8.91 -57.96
N LYS A 134 -8.61 -10.21 -58.21
CA LYS A 134 -9.52 -11.27 -58.63
C LYS A 134 -10.61 -11.68 -57.63
N GLY A 135 -10.83 -10.87 -56.61
CA GLY A 135 -11.74 -11.11 -55.50
C GLY A 135 -11.56 -10.01 -54.47
N TRP A 136 -12.66 -9.56 -53.87
CA TRP A 136 -12.63 -8.49 -52.88
C TRP A 136 -12.88 -9.06 -51.50
N THR A 137 -11.91 -8.89 -50.58
CA THR A 137 -12.04 -9.38 -49.21
C THR A 137 -12.36 -8.22 -48.28
N THR A 138 -13.45 -8.36 -47.53
CA THR A 138 -13.88 -7.36 -46.54
C THR A 138 -12.80 -7.14 -45.47
N PRO A 139 -12.82 -6.00 -44.76
CA PRO A 139 -12.25 -5.91 -43.43
C PRO A 139 -12.77 -7.03 -42.52
N ARG A 140 -12.04 -7.30 -41.45
CA ARG A 140 -12.40 -8.33 -40.48
C ARG A 140 -13.66 -7.92 -39.72
N PHE A 141 -14.65 -8.80 -39.69
CA PHE A 141 -15.82 -8.70 -38.84
C PHE A 141 -15.68 -9.58 -37.60
N THR A 142 -16.50 -9.32 -36.58
CA THR A 142 -16.66 -10.17 -35.40
C THR A 142 -18.03 -10.83 -35.44
N GLY A 143 -18.07 -12.15 -35.57
CA GLY A 143 -19.29 -12.95 -35.71
C GLY A 143 -20.15 -12.90 -34.47
N GLY A 144 -21.14 -12.01 -34.43
CA GLY A 144 -22.07 -11.87 -33.30
C GLY A 144 -22.27 -10.42 -32.85
N VAL A 145 -21.49 -9.47 -33.37
CA VAL A 145 -21.85 -8.06 -33.29
C VAL A 145 -22.82 -7.76 -34.42
N GLU A 146 -24.05 -7.40 -34.06
CA GLU A 146 -25.07 -7.06 -35.04
C GLU A 146 -24.64 -5.86 -35.89
N GLY A 147 -24.81 -5.98 -37.21
CA GLY A 147 -24.50 -4.88 -38.12
C GLY A 147 -24.70 -5.26 -39.57
N THR A 148 -24.93 -4.23 -40.40
CA THR A 148 -24.93 -4.35 -41.86
C THR A 148 -23.88 -3.41 -42.40
N GLN A 149 -22.97 -3.92 -43.22
CA GLN A 149 -22.00 -3.10 -43.95
C GLN A 149 -22.13 -3.35 -45.44
N ARG A 150 -22.05 -2.28 -46.23
CA ARG A 150 -22.14 -2.31 -47.69
C ARG A 150 -20.78 -1.99 -48.28
N PHE A 151 -20.39 -2.74 -49.30
CA PHE A 151 -19.09 -2.67 -49.94
C PHE A 151 -19.26 -2.55 -51.45
N THR A 152 -18.33 -1.83 -52.06
CA THR A 152 -18.24 -1.67 -53.51
C THR A 152 -16.89 -2.23 -53.96
N THR A 153 -16.89 -3.14 -54.93
CA THR A 153 -15.65 -3.64 -55.51
C THR A 153 -14.92 -2.51 -56.25
N SER A 154 -13.59 -2.43 -56.13
CA SER A 154 -12.78 -1.43 -56.82
C SER A 154 -11.78 -2.12 -57.74
N GLY A 155 -11.62 -1.63 -58.98
CA GLY A 155 -10.52 -2.06 -59.87
C GLY A 155 -10.90 -2.49 -61.28
N GLY A 156 -12.06 -2.11 -61.82
CA GLY A 156 -12.40 -2.39 -63.23
C GLY A 156 -13.52 -1.50 -63.76
N PRO A 157 -13.84 -1.61 -65.07
CA PRO A 157 -14.95 -0.90 -65.71
C PRO A 157 -16.32 -1.36 -65.21
N SER A 158 -16.38 -2.53 -64.56
CA SER A 158 -17.57 -3.04 -63.88
C SER A 158 -17.43 -2.96 -62.36
N THR A 159 -18.47 -2.51 -61.65
CA THR A 159 -18.50 -2.42 -60.18
C THR A 159 -19.65 -3.23 -59.60
N ALA A 160 -19.37 -4.00 -58.55
CA ALA A 160 -20.35 -4.78 -57.82
C ALA A 160 -20.54 -4.20 -56.42
N VAL A 161 -21.79 -4.11 -55.99
CA VAL A 161 -22.14 -3.64 -54.67
C VAL A 161 -22.80 -4.76 -53.89
N PHE A 162 -22.25 -5.12 -52.74
CA PHE A 162 -22.77 -6.18 -51.89
C PHE A 162 -22.83 -5.74 -50.43
N SER A 163 -23.70 -6.36 -49.64
CA SER A 163 -23.75 -6.17 -48.20
C SER A 163 -23.44 -7.45 -47.45
N VAL A 164 -22.87 -7.27 -46.26
CA VAL A 164 -22.70 -8.31 -45.25
C VAL A 164 -23.57 -7.93 -44.07
N LEU A 165 -24.60 -8.74 -43.82
CA LEU A 165 -25.48 -8.63 -42.66
C LEU A 165 -25.05 -9.67 -41.62
N ILE A 166 -24.76 -9.21 -40.41
CA ILE A 166 -24.41 -10.03 -39.26
C ILE A 166 -25.54 -9.94 -38.25
N ARG A 167 -26.11 -11.09 -37.90
CA ARG A 167 -27.07 -11.20 -36.81
C ARG A 167 -26.48 -12.07 -35.69
N PRO A 168 -26.53 -11.66 -34.42
CA PRO A 168 -26.19 -12.55 -33.32
C PRO A 168 -27.07 -13.81 -33.35
N VAL A 169 -26.49 -14.95 -32.98
CA VAL A 169 -27.27 -16.17 -32.73
C VAL A 169 -28.09 -15.95 -31.45
N THR A 170 -29.31 -16.48 -31.39
CA THR A 170 -30.11 -16.42 -30.16
C THR A 170 -29.42 -17.24 -29.06
N THR A 171 -28.82 -16.54 -28.10
CA THR A 171 -28.20 -17.16 -26.93
C THR A 171 -29.27 -17.57 -25.92
N THR A 172 -29.24 -18.82 -25.48
CA THR A 172 -30.01 -19.32 -24.34
C THR A 172 -29.10 -19.28 -23.11
N ILE A 173 -29.45 -18.45 -22.14
CA ILE A 173 -28.73 -18.34 -20.86
C ILE A 173 -29.41 -19.28 -19.86
N THR A 174 -28.72 -20.33 -19.42
CA THR A 174 -29.22 -21.22 -18.37
C THR A 174 -28.44 -20.99 -17.09
N VAL A 175 -29.07 -20.44 -16.06
CA VAL A 175 -28.41 -20.18 -14.77
C VAL A 175 -28.59 -21.37 -13.84
N THR A 176 -27.49 -21.98 -13.42
CA THR A 176 -27.45 -23.07 -12.43
C THR A 176 -27.33 -22.53 -11.01
N GLU A 177 -26.57 -21.44 -10.82
CA GLU A 177 -26.44 -20.72 -9.54
C GLU A 177 -26.46 -19.20 -9.80
N PRO A 178 -27.16 -18.38 -8.99
CA PRO A 178 -28.08 -18.77 -7.92
C PRO A 178 -29.28 -19.58 -8.44
N VAL A 179 -29.75 -20.54 -7.65
CA VAL A 179 -30.97 -21.31 -7.99
C VAL A 179 -32.20 -20.41 -7.94
N ALA A 180 -33.29 -20.80 -8.60
CA ALA A 180 -34.51 -19.98 -8.69
C ALA A 180 -35.13 -19.61 -7.33
N ALA A 181 -34.93 -20.46 -6.30
CA ALA A 181 -35.39 -20.21 -4.94
C ALA A 181 -34.54 -19.18 -4.17
N GLY A 182 -33.39 -18.76 -4.73
CA GLY A 182 -32.43 -17.88 -4.06
C GLY A 182 -31.20 -18.63 -3.55
N THR A 183 -30.13 -17.88 -3.32
CA THR A 183 -28.90 -18.40 -2.69
C THR A 183 -28.48 -17.43 -1.60
N ASP A 184 -28.37 -17.94 -0.39
CA ASP A 184 -27.94 -17.19 0.78
C ASP A 184 -26.43 -17.33 0.95
N PHE A 185 -25.75 -16.22 1.23
CA PHE A 185 -24.34 -16.21 1.61
C PHE A 185 -24.04 -15.11 2.62
N ASP A 186 -23.00 -15.30 3.43
CA ASP A 186 -22.51 -14.32 4.40
C ASP A 186 -21.07 -13.88 4.09
N PRO A 187 -20.89 -12.75 3.38
CA PRO A 187 -19.58 -12.22 3.06
C PRO A 187 -18.75 -11.80 4.28
N SER A 188 -19.36 -11.59 5.46
CA SER A 188 -18.61 -11.30 6.69
C SER A 188 -17.79 -12.49 7.19
N LEU A 189 -18.14 -13.70 6.74
CA LEU A 189 -17.43 -14.95 7.04
C LEU A 189 -16.46 -15.36 5.92
N GLY A 190 -16.28 -14.51 4.89
CA GLY A 190 -15.51 -14.84 3.70
C GLY A 190 -16.24 -15.76 2.71
N GLU A 191 -17.53 -16.02 2.91
CA GLU A 191 -18.35 -16.71 1.91
C GLU A 191 -18.50 -15.85 0.65
N ARG A 192 -18.55 -16.50 -0.51
CA ARG A 192 -18.77 -15.84 -1.81
C ARG A 192 -19.94 -16.52 -2.49
N ALA A 193 -20.75 -15.73 -3.17
CA ALA A 193 -21.79 -16.28 -4.01
C ALA A 193 -21.24 -16.60 -5.40
N TRP A 194 -21.67 -17.73 -5.94
CA TRP A 194 -21.32 -18.14 -7.30
C TRP A 194 -22.49 -17.88 -8.25
N ILE A 195 -22.18 -17.26 -9.37
CA ILE A 195 -23.07 -17.00 -10.49
C ILE A 195 -22.59 -17.88 -11.65
N ARG A 196 -23.26 -19.01 -11.83
CA ARG A 196 -22.86 -20.07 -12.74
C ARG A 196 -23.99 -20.45 -13.66
N GLY A 197 -23.60 -20.91 -14.84
CA GLY A 197 -24.57 -21.40 -15.79
C GLY A 197 -23.94 -21.84 -17.08
N MET A 198 -24.82 -22.14 -18.04
CA MET A 198 -24.48 -22.61 -19.36
C MET A 198 -24.98 -21.66 -20.43
N LEU A 199 -24.26 -21.66 -21.55
CA LEU A 199 -24.62 -21.00 -22.81
C LEU A 199 -24.66 -22.06 -23.91
N ASN A 200 -25.62 -21.97 -24.82
CA ASN A 200 -25.63 -22.77 -26.04
C ASN A 200 -24.55 -22.31 -27.04
N ASP A 201 -24.24 -21.01 -27.07
CA ASP A 201 -23.29 -20.39 -27.99
C ASP A 201 -22.43 -19.33 -27.27
N PRO A 202 -21.20 -19.04 -27.75
CA PRO A 202 -20.38 -17.95 -27.22
C PRO A 202 -21.07 -16.58 -27.34
N ALA A 203 -21.10 -15.82 -26.25
CA ALA A 203 -21.82 -14.55 -26.15
C ALA A 203 -21.11 -13.52 -25.26
N ARG A 204 -21.52 -12.26 -25.36
CA ARG A 204 -21.12 -11.18 -24.45
C ARG A 204 -22.11 -11.06 -23.31
N LEU A 205 -21.73 -11.49 -22.11
CA LEU A 205 -22.62 -11.37 -20.95
C LEU A 205 -22.28 -10.14 -20.12
N ARG A 206 -23.33 -9.48 -19.64
CA ARG A 206 -23.29 -8.44 -18.61
C ARG A 206 -24.03 -8.95 -17.37
N PHE A 207 -23.38 -8.83 -16.21
CA PHE A 207 -23.89 -9.20 -14.91
C PHE A 207 -24.17 -7.95 -14.09
N VAL A 208 -25.43 -7.74 -13.71
CA VAL A 208 -25.87 -6.60 -12.91
C VAL A 208 -26.46 -7.11 -11.60
N ILE A 209 -26.04 -6.52 -10.49
CA ILE A 209 -26.65 -6.76 -9.18
C ILE A 209 -27.57 -5.59 -8.88
N SER A 210 -28.83 -5.90 -8.57
CA SER A 210 -29.83 -4.91 -8.15
C SER A 210 -30.23 -5.14 -6.70
N VAL A 211 -30.26 -4.08 -5.91
CA VAL A 211 -30.73 -4.09 -4.52
C VAL A 211 -32.26 -4.07 -4.54
N SER A 212 -32.91 -5.13 -4.04
CA SER A 212 -34.38 -5.26 -4.15
C SER A 212 -35.12 -4.15 -3.40
N ALA A 213 -34.56 -3.65 -2.30
CA ALA A 213 -35.19 -2.62 -1.47
C ALA A 213 -35.13 -1.21 -2.07
N THR A 214 -34.05 -0.86 -2.77
CA THR A 214 -33.83 0.52 -3.28
C THR A 214 -33.97 0.62 -4.80
N GLY A 215 -33.93 -0.50 -5.51
CA GLY A 215 -33.85 -0.54 -6.97
C GLY A 215 -32.50 -0.10 -7.54
N GLU A 216 -31.53 0.26 -6.68
CA GLU A 216 -30.18 0.61 -7.11
C GLU A 216 -29.50 -0.59 -7.77
N SER A 217 -28.76 -0.36 -8.85
CA SER A 217 -28.05 -1.42 -9.56
C SER A 217 -26.61 -1.04 -9.89
N PHE A 218 -25.74 -2.04 -9.95
CA PHE A 218 -24.36 -1.87 -10.39
C PHE A 218 -23.93 -3.06 -11.25
N GLU A 219 -23.03 -2.79 -12.19
CA GLU A 219 -22.41 -3.81 -13.02
C GLU A 219 -21.31 -4.51 -12.23
N LEU A 220 -21.42 -5.84 -12.09
CA LEU A 220 -20.39 -6.66 -11.47
C LEU A 220 -19.27 -6.96 -12.47
N VAL A 221 -19.64 -7.39 -13.67
CA VAL A 221 -18.71 -7.70 -14.77
C VAL A 221 -19.45 -7.70 -16.11
N THR A 222 -18.77 -7.25 -17.16
CA THR A 222 -19.15 -7.47 -18.56
C THR A 222 -17.97 -8.05 -19.33
N GLY A 223 -18.20 -9.11 -20.11
CA GLY A 223 -17.13 -9.71 -20.90
C GLY A 223 -17.60 -10.80 -21.87
N PRO A 224 -16.71 -11.27 -22.74
CA PRO A 224 -16.92 -12.45 -23.58
C PRO A 224 -16.81 -13.75 -22.76
N PHE A 225 -17.68 -14.74 -23.03
CA PHE A 225 -17.65 -16.06 -22.38
C PHE A 225 -17.55 -17.19 -23.40
N TRP A 226 -16.49 -18.01 -23.28
CA TRP A 226 -16.17 -19.16 -24.15
C TRP A 226 -16.27 -20.48 -23.38
N GLY A 227 -16.96 -21.48 -23.92
CA GLY A 227 -16.95 -22.85 -23.37
C GLY A 227 -18.30 -23.42 -22.94
N GLY A 228 -19.41 -22.80 -23.34
CA GLY A 228 -20.74 -23.27 -22.98
C GLY A 228 -21.06 -23.13 -21.48
N THR A 229 -20.17 -22.55 -20.68
CA THR A 229 -20.35 -22.26 -19.26
C THR A 229 -19.80 -20.90 -18.88
N PHE A 230 -20.44 -20.21 -17.93
CA PHE A 230 -19.89 -19.05 -17.24
C PHE A 230 -19.81 -19.32 -15.73
N ASN A 231 -18.82 -18.73 -15.08
CA ASN A 231 -18.57 -18.88 -13.65
C ASN A 231 -17.98 -17.59 -13.09
N ILE A 232 -18.82 -16.79 -12.44
CA ILE A 232 -18.45 -15.52 -11.82
C ILE A 232 -18.70 -15.64 -10.33
N ASP A 233 -17.81 -15.14 -9.50
CA ASP A 233 -18.03 -15.04 -8.07
C ASP A 233 -18.38 -13.61 -7.67
N TRP A 234 -19.07 -13.49 -6.54
CA TRP A 234 -19.37 -12.21 -5.93
C TRP A 234 -19.11 -12.26 -4.41
N ASP A 235 -18.29 -11.34 -3.92
CA ASP A 235 -17.90 -11.22 -2.52
C ASP A 235 -18.82 -10.28 -1.70
N GLY A 236 -19.99 -9.95 -2.24
CA GLY A 236 -20.96 -9.06 -1.59
C GLY A 236 -20.58 -7.58 -1.62
N ARG A 237 -19.57 -7.17 -2.39
CA ARG A 237 -19.17 -5.76 -2.57
C ARG A 237 -19.57 -5.21 -3.93
N ARG A 238 -19.63 -3.87 -4.07
CA ARG A 238 -19.86 -3.21 -5.37
C ARG A 238 -18.69 -3.41 -6.34
N THR A 239 -17.47 -3.37 -5.80
CA THR A 239 -16.23 -3.60 -6.54
C THR A 239 -15.56 -4.81 -5.89
N PRO A 240 -15.42 -5.95 -6.58
CA PRO A 240 -14.82 -7.14 -5.99
C PRO A 240 -13.44 -6.84 -5.38
N GLY A 241 -13.22 -7.26 -4.12
CA GLY A 241 -11.97 -7.04 -3.40
C GLY A 241 -11.73 -5.61 -2.89
N ALA A 242 -12.63 -4.66 -3.12
CA ALA A 242 -12.50 -3.27 -2.68
C ALA A 242 -13.82 -2.69 -2.13
N GLY A 243 -13.71 -1.88 -1.07
CA GLY A 243 -14.85 -1.20 -0.46
C GLY A 243 -15.64 -2.03 0.56
N PRO A 244 -16.71 -1.46 1.13
CA PRO A 244 -17.52 -2.13 2.15
C PRO A 244 -18.40 -3.24 1.55
N VAL A 245 -18.67 -4.26 2.36
CA VAL A 245 -19.69 -5.28 2.08
C VAL A 245 -21.06 -4.62 2.09
N LEU A 246 -21.91 -4.98 1.13
CA LEU A 246 -23.28 -4.48 1.05
C LEU A 246 -24.13 -4.96 2.23
N PRO A 247 -25.18 -4.21 2.61
CA PRO A 247 -26.05 -4.58 3.72
C PRO A 247 -26.72 -5.96 3.56
N VAL A 248 -27.11 -6.57 4.68
CA VAL A 248 -27.98 -7.75 4.68
C VAL A 248 -29.29 -7.40 3.98
N GLY A 249 -29.75 -8.27 3.06
CA GLY A 249 -30.95 -8.03 2.29
C GLY A 249 -31.07 -8.89 1.04
N ASP A 250 -32.19 -8.74 0.35
CA ASP A 250 -32.48 -9.37 -0.93
C ASP A 250 -31.90 -8.55 -2.09
N TYR A 251 -31.31 -9.28 -3.04
CA TYR A 251 -30.75 -8.76 -4.26
C TYR A 251 -31.18 -9.63 -5.45
N THR A 252 -31.03 -9.08 -6.65
CA THR A 252 -31.28 -9.80 -7.89
C THR A 252 -30.06 -9.71 -8.79
N VAL A 253 -29.54 -10.85 -9.22
CA VAL A 253 -28.54 -10.94 -10.29
C VAL A 253 -29.29 -10.97 -11.61
N THR A 254 -29.00 -10.03 -12.50
CA THR A 254 -29.50 -10.02 -13.88
C THR A 254 -28.34 -10.26 -14.82
N ILE A 255 -28.45 -11.32 -15.62
CA ILE A 255 -27.48 -11.71 -16.63
C ILE A 255 -28.13 -11.42 -17.98
N SER A 256 -27.47 -10.63 -18.81
CA SER A 256 -27.98 -10.25 -20.13
C SER A 256 -26.93 -10.48 -21.21
N ASP A 257 -27.36 -10.99 -22.36
CA ASP A 257 -26.52 -11.03 -23.56
C ASP A 257 -26.58 -9.67 -24.26
N VAL A 258 -25.47 -8.94 -24.19
CA VAL A 258 -25.33 -7.59 -24.77
C VAL A 258 -24.78 -7.61 -26.20
N SER A 259 -24.74 -8.78 -26.85
CA SER A 259 -24.34 -8.92 -28.26
C SER A 259 -25.41 -8.36 -29.22
N HIS A 260 -26.67 -8.30 -28.79
CA HIS A 260 -27.77 -7.70 -29.57
C HIS A 260 -27.82 -6.18 -29.43
N ALA A 261 -28.00 -5.46 -30.54
CA ALA A 261 -28.05 -3.99 -30.53
C ALA A 261 -29.32 -3.49 -29.84
N ASN A 262 -30.46 -4.15 -30.05
CA ASN A 262 -31.73 -3.80 -29.42
C ASN A 262 -31.82 -4.34 -27.98
N PRO A 263 -31.90 -3.49 -26.94
CA PRO A 263 -32.01 -3.93 -25.55
C PRO A 263 -33.27 -4.76 -25.25
N ALA A 264 -34.37 -4.50 -25.97
CA ALA A 264 -35.66 -5.17 -25.73
C ALA A 264 -35.69 -6.64 -26.15
N THR A 265 -34.78 -7.05 -27.04
CA THR A 265 -34.69 -8.41 -27.55
C THR A 265 -33.50 -9.18 -26.98
N ARG A 266 -32.77 -8.60 -26.02
CA ARG A 266 -31.64 -9.27 -25.38
C ARG A 266 -32.12 -10.43 -24.53
N PRO A 267 -31.61 -11.65 -24.76
CA PRO A 267 -31.76 -12.74 -23.81
C PRO A 267 -31.29 -12.28 -22.43
N SER A 268 -32.16 -12.38 -21.44
CA SER A 268 -31.84 -12.03 -20.07
C SER A 268 -32.47 -13.00 -19.08
N VAL A 269 -31.76 -13.24 -17.98
CA VAL A 269 -32.24 -14.08 -16.88
C VAL A 269 -31.92 -13.39 -15.58
N SER A 270 -32.92 -13.30 -14.71
CA SER A 270 -32.78 -12.77 -13.36
C SER A 270 -32.92 -13.88 -12.32
N ARG A 271 -32.03 -13.89 -11.33
CA ARG A 271 -32.06 -14.82 -10.19
C ARG A 271 -31.95 -14.07 -8.86
N PRO A 272 -32.76 -14.44 -7.86
CA PRO A 272 -32.62 -13.86 -6.53
C PRO A 272 -31.34 -14.36 -5.85
N ILE A 273 -30.76 -13.51 -5.03
CA ILE A 273 -29.58 -13.80 -4.20
C ILE A 273 -29.70 -12.98 -2.92
N ARG A 274 -29.30 -13.51 -1.77
CA ARG A 274 -29.48 -12.85 -0.48
C ARG A 274 -28.17 -12.78 0.28
N ILE A 275 -27.82 -11.57 0.72
CA ILE A 275 -26.80 -11.40 1.74
C ILE A 275 -27.48 -11.62 3.08
N VAL A 276 -27.06 -12.65 3.80
CA VAL A 276 -27.53 -12.95 5.16
C VAL A 276 -26.42 -12.67 6.17
N ARG A 277 -26.79 -12.64 7.44
CA ARG A 277 -25.82 -12.73 8.54
C ARG A 277 -26.00 -14.08 9.22
N ARG A 278 -25.04 -14.97 9.04
CA ARG A 278 -24.98 -16.27 9.71
C ARG A 278 -24.23 -16.12 11.02
N ALA A 279 -24.76 -16.81 12.01
CA ALA A 279 -24.17 -16.86 13.33
C ALA A 279 -22.86 -17.67 13.22
N SER A 280 -21.71 -17.01 13.21
CA SER A 280 -20.43 -17.69 13.09
C SER A 280 -19.91 -18.12 14.47
N SER A 281 -19.37 -19.34 14.55
CA SER A 281 -18.65 -19.83 15.74
C SER A 281 -17.23 -19.26 15.83
N LEU A 282 -16.82 -18.41 14.89
CA LEU A 282 -15.51 -17.76 14.88
C LEU A 282 -15.38 -16.92 16.15
N LEU A 283 -14.55 -17.41 17.06
CA LEU A 283 -14.09 -16.70 18.24
C LEU A 283 -12.55 -16.76 18.20
N ALA A 284 -11.93 -15.65 17.82
CA ALA A 284 -10.49 -15.61 17.63
C ALA A 284 -9.90 -14.31 18.19
N ILE A 285 -8.76 -14.45 18.85
CA ILE A 285 -7.89 -13.32 19.18
C ILE A 285 -7.10 -12.99 17.91
N THR A 286 -7.21 -11.77 17.42
CA THR A 286 -6.51 -11.28 16.22
C THR A 286 -5.21 -10.57 16.56
N GLY A 287 -5.05 -10.12 17.81
CA GLY A 287 -3.83 -9.50 18.28
C GLY A 287 -3.91 -9.06 19.75
N ALA A 288 -2.81 -8.49 20.23
CA ALA A 288 -2.77 -7.81 21.52
C ALA A 288 -1.92 -6.55 21.41
N ARG A 289 -2.27 -5.53 22.19
CA ARG A 289 -1.60 -4.24 22.25
C ARG A 289 -1.23 -3.93 23.71
N PRO A 290 0.06 -3.72 24.02
CA PRO A 290 1.21 -3.76 23.09
C PRO A 290 1.54 -5.18 22.59
N ALA A 291 2.05 -5.29 21.36
CA ALA A 291 2.31 -6.57 20.68
C ALA A 291 3.66 -7.23 21.07
N ALA A 292 4.51 -6.53 21.83
CA ALA A 292 5.82 -6.97 22.29
C ALA A 292 5.82 -7.28 23.80
N THR A 293 6.99 -7.53 24.38
CA THR A 293 7.19 -7.76 25.82
C THR A 293 6.55 -6.64 26.64
N TRP A 294 5.47 -6.96 27.34
CA TRP A 294 4.67 -6.00 28.11
C TRP A 294 5.07 -6.00 29.58
N ASP A 295 5.07 -4.84 30.22
CA ASP A 295 5.27 -4.68 31.66
C ASP A 295 3.93 -4.29 32.31
N VAL A 296 3.58 -4.95 33.43
CA VAL A 296 2.37 -4.66 34.21
C VAL A 296 2.26 -3.19 34.62
N ALA A 297 3.39 -2.48 34.76
CA ALA A 297 3.44 -1.07 35.10
C ALA A 297 2.97 -0.14 33.97
N SER A 298 2.93 -0.64 32.75
CA SER A 298 2.52 0.10 31.55
C SER A 298 1.00 0.18 31.38
N GLY A 299 0.22 -0.37 32.31
CA GLY A 299 -1.24 -0.44 32.20
C GLY A 299 -1.72 -1.68 31.43
N PRO A 300 -3.02 -1.80 31.13
CA PRO A 300 -3.60 -3.04 30.63
C PRO A 300 -3.18 -3.38 29.19
N ILE A 301 -3.00 -4.67 28.92
CA ILE A 301 -2.97 -5.21 27.56
C ILE A 301 -4.40 -5.16 27.02
N THR A 302 -4.58 -4.55 25.84
CA THR A 302 -5.81 -4.73 25.06
C THR A 302 -5.66 -5.94 24.16
N VAL A 303 -6.57 -6.89 24.29
CA VAL A 303 -6.73 -8.05 23.41
C VAL A 303 -7.71 -7.67 22.32
N ASP A 304 -7.22 -7.71 21.08
CA ASP A 304 -8.03 -7.50 19.88
C ASP A 304 -8.57 -8.86 19.43
N ALA A 305 -9.87 -8.93 19.22
CA ALA A 305 -10.54 -10.17 18.86
C ALA A 305 -11.69 -9.95 17.88
N ILE A 306 -12.15 -11.04 17.30
CA ILE A 306 -13.33 -11.09 16.45
C ILE A 306 -14.29 -12.18 16.94
N THR A 307 -15.58 -11.86 16.93
CA THR A 307 -16.67 -12.78 17.26
C THR A 307 -17.71 -12.82 16.13
N GLY A 308 -18.13 -14.02 15.77
CA GLY A 308 -19.18 -14.26 14.78
C GLY A 308 -20.62 -14.08 15.28
N GLN A 309 -20.81 -13.87 16.58
CA GLN A 309 -22.12 -13.67 17.22
C GLN A 309 -22.06 -12.59 18.30
N GLY A 310 -23.21 -12.00 18.64
CA GLY A 310 -23.32 -11.14 19.82
C GLY A 310 -23.45 -11.96 21.11
N GLY A 311 -23.06 -11.39 22.24
CA GLY A 311 -23.05 -12.09 23.54
C GLY A 311 -22.22 -11.39 24.61
N SER A 312 -22.01 -12.07 25.74
CA SER A 312 -20.99 -11.70 26.71
C SER A 312 -19.65 -12.35 26.38
N PHE A 313 -18.56 -11.61 26.49
CA PHE A 313 -17.21 -12.10 26.19
C PHE A 313 -16.25 -11.77 27.31
N TRP A 314 -15.29 -12.66 27.57
CA TRP A 314 -14.22 -12.46 28.54
C TRP A 314 -12.95 -13.19 28.09
N VAL A 315 -11.80 -12.71 28.57
CA VAL A 315 -10.53 -13.40 28.41
C VAL A 315 -10.18 -14.10 29.71
N GLU A 316 -9.80 -15.37 29.59
CA GLU A 316 -9.09 -16.08 30.65
C GLU A 316 -7.60 -16.04 30.37
N VAL A 317 -6.84 -15.73 31.40
CA VAL A 317 -5.38 -15.64 31.36
C VAL A 317 -4.80 -16.73 32.22
N ALA A 318 -3.83 -17.47 31.69
CA ALA A 318 -3.15 -18.55 32.39
C ALA A 318 -1.64 -18.47 32.14
N PRO A 319 -0.78 -18.76 33.13
CA PRO A 319 0.65 -18.89 32.88
C PRO A 319 0.91 -20.03 31.90
N ARG A 320 1.85 -19.85 30.98
CA ARG A 320 2.27 -20.92 30.07
C ARG A 320 3.33 -21.77 30.74
N SER A 321 3.13 -23.08 30.73
CA SER A 321 4.14 -24.04 31.19
C SER A 321 5.34 -24.03 30.24
N PRO A 322 6.58 -24.20 30.74
CA PRO A 322 7.76 -24.40 29.90
C PRO A 322 7.62 -25.56 28.90
N ALA A 323 6.75 -26.53 29.18
CA ALA A 323 6.45 -27.65 28.30
C ALA A 323 5.48 -27.30 27.14
N GLY A 324 5.02 -26.05 27.04
CA GLY A 324 4.14 -25.56 25.97
C GLY A 324 2.65 -25.39 26.31
N PRO A 325 1.99 -26.16 27.21
CA PRO A 325 0.56 -26.01 27.46
C PRO A 325 0.25 -24.83 28.39
N CYS A 326 -0.94 -24.25 28.21
CA CYS A 326 -1.46 -23.23 29.11
C CYS A 326 -1.87 -23.87 30.44
N GLY A 327 -1.40 -23.30 31.55
CA GLY A 327 -1.71 -23.73 32.89
C GLY A 327 -3.14 -23.40 33.34
N PRO A 328 -3.42 -23.47 34.65
CA PRO A 328 -4.71 -23.11 35.21
C PRO A 328 -5.00 -21.61 35.01
N THR A 329 -6.28 -21.25 34.92
CA THR A 329 -6.71 -19.85 34.80
C THR A 329 -6.29 -19.07 36.05
N LEU A 330 -5.46 -18.05 35.84
CA LEU A 330 -4.97 -17.13 36.85
C LEU A 330 -5.88 -15.90 36.99
N ALA A 331 -6.40 -15.42 35.86
CA ALA A 331 -7.25 -14.24 35.82
C ALA A 331 -8.38 -14.42 34.81
N ARG A 332 -9.49 -13.76 35.10
CA ARG A 332 -10.63 -13.63 34.18
C ARG A 332 -10.98 -12.16 34.08
N THR A 333 -10.96 -11.62 32.86
CA THR A 333 -11.38 -10.22 32.65
C THR A 333 -12.87 -10.07 32.92
N PRO A 334 -13.36 -8.87 33.28
CA PRO A 334 -14.80 -8.62 33.35
C PRO A 334 -15.50 -9.00 32.06
N GLU A 335 -16.70 -9.59 32.18
CA GLU A 335 -17.54 -9.89 31.02
C GLU A 335 -17.99 -8.60 30.34
N GLN A 336 -17.90 -8.56 29.02
CA GLN A 336 -18.38 -7.44 28.21
C GLN A 336 -19.44 -7.88 27.22
N GLN A 337 -20.59 -7.21 27.25
CA GLN A 337 -21.66 -7.38 26.28
C GLN A 337 -21.31 -6.67 24.97
N ARG A 338 -21.30 -7.41 23.86
CA ARG A 338 -20.94 -6.89 22.53
C ARG A 338 -21.75 -7.58 21.42
N GLY A 339 -21.93 -6.87 20.30
CA GLY A 339 -22.47 -7.45 19.08
C GLY A 339 -21.44 -8.31 18.34
N ALA A 340 -21.85 -8.95 17.25
CA ALA A 340 -20.91 -9.61 16.33
C ALA A 340 -19.94 -8.58 15.71
N GLY A 341 -18.69 -8.98 15.48
CA GLY A 341 -17.64 -8.12 14.91
C GLY A 341 -16.39 -8.05 15.78
N GLN A 342 -15.68 -6.92 15.69
CA GLN A 342 -14.46 -6.67 16.47
C GLN A 342 -14.77 -6.42 17.95
N LEU A 343 -13.86 -6.91 18.80
CA LEU A 343 -13.93 -6.90 20.24
C LEU A 343 -12.58 -6.45 20.80
N GLU A 344 -12.61 -5.57 21.80
CA GLU A 344 -11.43 -5.18 22.57
C GLU A 344 -11.67 -5.51 24.04
N LEU A 345 -10.82 -6.34 24.64
CA LEU A 345 -10.88 -6.72 26.05
C LEU A 345 -9.56 -6.41 26.75
N GLY A 346 -9.61 -5.79 27.92
CA GLY A 346 -8.42 -5.44 28.68
C GLY A 346 -8.06 -6.49 29.73
N TRP A 347 -6.81 -6.95 29.75
CA TRP A 347 -6.21 -7.57 30.94
C TRP A 347 -5.22 -6.62 31.57
N ASP A 348 -5.43 -6.32 32.83
CA ASP A 348 -4.65 -5.35 33.60
C ASP A 348 -3.45 -5.98 34.32
N GLY A 349 -3.11 -7.23 34.03
CA GLY A 349 -1.97 -7.87 34.69
C GLY A 349 -2.21 -8.30 36.12
N LYS A 350 -3.44 -8.25 36.60
CA LYS A 350 -3.78 -8.76 37.92
C LYS A 350 -4.36 -10.15 37.80
N ALA A 351 -4.02 -10.99 38.77
CA ALA A 351 -4.71 -12.23 39.05
C ALA A 351 -6.04 -11.96 39.75
N ALA A 352 -6.86 -13.00 39.94
CA ALA A 352 -8.14 -12.87 40.64
C ALA A 352 -8.01 -12.32 42.08
N ASP A 353 -6.89 -12.59 42.75
CA ASP A 353 -6.56 -12.13 44.11
C ASP A 353 -5.93 -10.72 44.16
N GLN A 354 -5.91 -10.00 43.03
CA GLN A 354 -5.28 -8.69 42.84
C GLN A 354 -3.73 -8.68 42.86
N SER A 355 -3.08 -9.83 42.99
CA SER A 355 -1.63 -9.92 42.83
C SER A 355 -1.23 -9.61 41.39
N LEU A 356 -0.08 -8.95 41.21
CA LEU A 356 0.44 -8.63 39.89
C LEU A 356 1.02 -9.90 39.23
N ALA A 357 0.83 -10.00 37.91
CA ALA A 357 1.43 -11.03 37.09
C ALA A 357 2.96 -10.99 37.23
N THR A 358 3.54 -12.15 37.49
CA THR A 358 5.00 -12.33 37.54
C THR A 358 5.58 -12.39 36.12
N PRO A 359 6.89 -12.15 35.94
CA PRO A 359 7.52 -12.25 34.63
C PRO A 359 7.42 -13.66 34.04
N GLY A 360 7.10 -13.77 32.75
CA GLY A 360 6.94 -15.04 32.06
C GLY A 360 5.97 -14.98 30.89
N GLU A 361 5.70 -16.13 30.27
CA GLU A 361 4.71 -16.25 29.19
C GLU A 361 3.32 -16.56 29.74
N TYR A 362 2.30 -15.93 29.15
CA TYR A 362 0.90 -16.10 29.51
C TYR A 362 0.07 -16.41 28.27
N CYS A 363 -0.82 -17.39 28.40
CA CYS A 363 -1.86 -17.69 27.44
C CYS A 363 -3.11 -16.88 27.72
N LEU A 364 -3.62 -16.19 26.72
CA LEU A 364 -4.93 -15.57 26.70
C LEU A 364 -5.85 -16.44 25.85
N ARG A 365 -6.99 -16.80 26.41
CA ARG A 365 -8.06 -17.55 25.74
C ARG A 365 -9.33 -16.74 25.81
N LEU A 366 -9.94 -16.49 24.65
CA LEU A 366 -11.20 -15.80 24.57
C LEU A 366 -12.35 -16.80 24.76
N PHE A 367 -13.29 -16.42 25.60
CA PHE A 367 -14.52 -17.14 25.85
C PHE A 367 -15.70 -16.20 25.67
N GLY A 368 -16.87 -16.78 25.45
CA GLY A 368 -18.10 -16.02 25.48
C GLY A 368 -19.34 -16.86 25.73
N ARG A 369 -20.46 -16.17 25.85
CA ARG A 369 -21.80 -16.73 25.85
C ARG A 369 -22.63 -15.92 24.87
N ALA A 370 -23.08 -16.58 23.80
CA ALA A 370 -23.95 -15.97 22.80
C ALA A 370 -25.22 -15.41 23.46
N THR A 371 -25.84 -14.40 22.84
CA THR A 371 -27.13 -13.85 23.32
C THR A 371 -28.23 -14.92 23.40
N SER A 372 -28.13 -15.98 22.58
CA SER A 372 -29.01 -17.16 22.61
C SER A 372 -28.75 -18.10 23.79
N GLY A 373 -27.73 -17.85 24.61
CA GLY A 373 -27.36 -18.65 25.79
C GLY A 373 -26.29 -19.71 25.55
N GLY A 374 -25.92 -19.98 24.29
CA GLY A 374 -24.87 -20.96 23.95
C GLY A 374 -23.46 -20.51 24.35
N ALA A 375 -22.61 -21.44 24.81
CA ALA A 375 -21.21 -21.15 25.09
C ALA A 375 -20.41 -20.97 23.79
N LEU A 376 -19.46 -20.02 23.80
CA LEU A 376 -18.51 -19.73 22.72
C LEU A 376 -17.08 -19.92 23.26
N GLY A 377 -16.24 -20.64 22.52
CA GLY A 377 -14.83 -20.85 22.86
C GLY A 377 -14.54 -22.10 23.72
N PRO A 378 -13.28 -22.25 24.20
CA PRO A 378 -12.19 -21.27 24.10
C PRO A 378 -11.70 -21.06 22.67
N SER A 379 -11.23 -19.84 22.38
CA SER A 379 -10.41 -19.58 21.19
C SER A 379 -9.08 -20.34 21.26
N THR A 380 -8.36 -20.42 20.15
CA THR A 380 -6.94 -20.77 20.17
C THR A 380 -6.18 -19.84 21.12
N PRO A 381 -5.25 -20.35 21.96
CA PRO A 381 -4.47 -19.52 22.87
C PRO A 381 -3.62 -18.50 22.11
N PHE A 382 -3.67 -17.24 22.55
CA PHE A 382 -2.73 -16.20 22.16
C PHE A 382 -1.70 -16.02 23.26
N VAL A 383 -0.41 -16.00 22.93
CA VAL A 383 0.66 -15.92 23.93
C VAL A 383 1.18 -14.48 24.02
N VAL A 384 1.25 -13.95 25.24
CA VAL A 384 1.95 -12.70 25.56
C VAL A 384 3.10 -12.98 26.50
N THR A 385 4.14 -12.15 26.43
CA THR A 385 5.27 -12.19 27.38
C THR A 385 5.17 -11.01 28.34
N VAL A 386 5.13 -11.31 29.63
CA VAL A 386 5.22 -10.35 30.73
C VAL A 386 6.68 -10.17 31.11
N ALA A 387 7.20 -8.96 30.95
CA ALA A 387 8.54 -8.58 31.35
C ALA A 387 8.63 -8.37 32.86
N PRO A 388 9.84 -8.50 33.46
CA PRO A 388 10.12 -7.95 34.78
C PRO A 388 9.78 -6.47 34.83
N ARG A 389 8.96 -6.08 35.83
CA ARG A 389 8.77 -4.67 36.15
C ARG A 389 10.13 -4.06 36.43
N THR A 390 10.47 -3.02 35.69
CA THR A 390 11.73 -2.32 35.91
C THR A 390 11.52 -1.21 36.94
N VAL A 391 12.39 -1.13 37.95
CA VAL A 391 12.43 0.02 38.86
C VAL A 391 12.99 1.26 38.15
N GLY A 392 12.40 2.42 38.42
CA GLY A 392 12.87 3.73 37.92
C GLY A 392 12.33 4.07 36.52
N LEU A 393 11.51 5.12 36.45
CA LEU A 393 10.93 5.65 35.23
C LEU A 393 11.55 7.02 34.90
N GLU A 394 12.06 7.14 33.69
CA GLU A 394 12.52 8.40 33.11
C GLU A 394 11.86 8.58 31.74
N ALA A 395 11.87 9.80 31.21
CA ALA A 395 11.51 10.03 29.83
C ALA A 395 12.27 11.22 29.26
N TYR A 396 12.55 11.18 27.97
CA TYR A 396 13.19 12.29 27.27
C TYR A 396 12.45 12.62 25.98
N ALA A 397 12.53 13.87 25.55
CA ALA A 397 12.00 14.28 24.26
C ALA A 397 13.01 15.12 23.49
N LEU A 398 13.07 14.93 22.18
CA LEU A 398 13.88 15.75 21.26
C LEU A 398 13.05 16.09 20.04
N LEU A 399 13.42 17.18 19.36
CA LEU A 399 12.87 17.47 18.05
C LEU A 399 13.43 16.50 17.00
N ASN A 400 12.60 16.19 16.01
CA ASN A 400 13.01 15.53 14.79
C ASN A 400 12.58 16.42 13.61
N PRO A 401 13.53 16.99 12.83
CA PRO A 401 14.99 16.89 12.99
C PRO A 401 15.49 17.62 14.25
N ALA A 402 16.63 17.21 14.81
CA ALA A 402 17.12 17.75 16.09
C ALA A 402 17.60 19.20 16.00
N VAL A 403 18.06 19.63 14.82
CA VAL A 403 18.53 21.01 14.56
C VAL A 403 17.71 21.63 13.43
N PRO A 404 16.41 21.96 13.65
CA PRO A 404 15.58 22.53 12.58
C PRO A 404 16.14 23.83 12.01
N ALA A 405 16.78 24.65 12.86
CA ALA A 405 17.41 25.91 12.46
C ALA A 405 18.57 25.75 11.44
N ALA A 406 19.16 24.55 11.33
CA ALA A 406 20.20 24.29 10.31
C ALA A 406 19.60 24.02 8.92
N LEU A 407 18.28 23.80 8.82
CA LEU A 407 17.64 23.47 7.56
C LEU A 407 17.23 24.74 6.80
N PRO A 408 17.48 24.80 5.48
CA PRO A 408 17.04 25.92 4.68
C PRO A 408 15.51 26.04 4.74
N THR A 409 15.01 27.25 5.00
CA THR A 409 13.60 27.63 5.21
C THR A 409 12.64 27.34 4.05
N ALA A 410 13.13 26.73 2.97
CA ALA A 410 12.43 26.61 1.69
C ALA A 410 11.54 25.36 1.54
N GLY A 411 11.28 24.57 2.59
CA GLY A 411 10.69 23.25 2.38
C GLY A 411 9.79 22.67 3.45
N GLY A 412 8.94 23.46 4.13
CA GLY A 412 7.73 22.96 4.82
C GLY A 412 7.88 21.67 5.64
N GLY A 413 9.08 21.41 6.18
CA GLY A 413 9.43 20.14 6.80
C GLY A 413 8.59 19.95 8.05
N ARG A 414 8.04 18.75 8.24
CA ARG A 414 7.33 18.43 9.48
C ARG A 414 8.34 18.35 10.61
N ILE A 415 8.29 19.33 11.51
CA ILE A 415 9.03 19.29 12.78
C ILE A 415 8.18 18.51 13.77
N GLN A 416 8.76 17.47 14.37
CA GLN A 416 8.07 16.61 15.33
C GLN A 416 8.78 16.67 16.68
N ILE A 417 8.04 16.46 17.77
CA ILE A 417 8.63 16.11 19.07
C ILE A 417 8.49 14.61 19.22
N VAL A 418 9.62 13.93 19.41
CA VAL A 418 9.72 12.51 19.68
C VAL A 418 10.09 12.34 21.15
N ALA A 419 9.24 11.66 21.91
CA ALA A 419 9.46 11.38 23.32
C ALA A 419 9.59 9.88 23.58
N GLU A 420 10.57 9.45 24.36
CA GLU A 420 10.81 8.05 24.73
C GLU A 420 10.81 7.87 26.25
N ALA A 421 10.18 6.79 26.72
CA ALA A 421 10.24 6.37 28.12
C ALA A 421 11.41 5.41 28.33
N LEU A 422 12.19 5.67 29.38
CA LEU A 422 13.47 5.02 29.67
C LEU A 422 13.49 4.40 31.06
N ARG A 423 14.32 3.37 31.21
CA ARG A 423 14.73 2.83 32.52
C ARG A 423 15.79 3.74 33.13
N ALA A 424 15.95 3.71 34.46
CA ALA A 424 17.03 4.38 35.20
C ALA A 424 18.47 3.98 34.79
N LYS A 425 18.62 3.09 33.79
CA LYS A 425 19.90 2.72 33.15
C LYS A 425 19.84 2.82 31.62
N HIS A 426 18.99 3.70 31.08
CA HIS A 426 19.08 4.16 29.70
C HIS A 426 18.79 3.12 28.61
N SER A 427 17.68 2.40 28.78
CA SER A 427 17.07 1.59 27.70
C SER A 427 15.56 1.86 27.65
N GLY A 428 14.97 1.75 26.46
CA GLY A 428 13.52 1.92 26.29
C GLY A 428 12.69 1.03 27.23
N ARG A 429 11.61 1.59 27.78
CA ARG A 429 10.61 0.84 28.55
C ARG A 429 9.21 1.38 28.29
N TYR A 430 8.21 0.55 28.50
CA TYR A 430 6.82 0.96 28.32
C TYR A 430 6.34 1.81 29.51
N ALA A 431 5.73 2.95 29.22
CA ALA A 431 5.02 3.77 30.20
C ALA A 431 3.50 3.60 30.04
N ALA A 432 2.76 3.81 31.12
CA ALA A 432 1.30 3.82 31.05
C ALA A 432 0.81 5.05 30.29
N SER A 433 1.47 6.19 30.48
CA SER A 433 1.29 7.34 29.61
C SER A 433 2.57 8.13 29.43
N ILE A 434 2.70 8.75 28.24
CA ILE A 434 3.69 9.78 27.92
C ILE A 434 2.90 11.02 27.47
N THR A 435 3.15 12.15 28.10
CA THR A 435 2.51 13.43 27.78
C THR A 435 3.56 14.42 27.30
N ILE A 436 3.33 15.01 26.14
CA ILE A 436 4.17 16.04 25.54
C ILE A 436 3.46 17.38 25.68
N GLU A 437 4.12 18.34 26.31
CA GLU A 437 3.67 19.70 26.45
C GLU A 437 4.64 20.64 25.74
N ALA A 438 4.11 21.68 25.10
CA ALA A 438 4.94 22.68 24.44
C ALA A 438 4.33 24.08 24.48
N THR A 439 5.17 25.08 24.28
CA THR A 439 4.82 26.49 24.13
C THR A 439 5.89 27.24 23.33
N ALA A 440 5.56 28.41 22.79
CA ALA A 440 6.52 29.25 22.10
C ALA A 440 7.53 29.84 23.11
N ALA A 441 8.81 29.86 22.73
CA ALA A 441 9.89 30.36 23.57
C ALA A 441 10.62 31.52 22.89
N ARG A 442 11.25 32.39 23.70
CA ARG A 442 12.11 33.48 23.19
C ARG A 442 13.56 33.27 23.63
N THR A 443 13.81 33.26 24.93
CA THR A 443 15.16 33.08 25.51
C THR A 443 15.11 32.16 26.74
N PRO A 444 16.24 31.50 27.10
CA PRO A 444 16.32 30.78 28.37
C PRO A 444 16.08 31.74 29.54
N GLY A 445 15.42 31.28 30.59
CA GLY A 445 15.07 32.06 31.78
C GLY A 445 13.94 33.08 31.60
N ALA A 446 13.46 33.32 30.36
CA ALA A 446 12.29 34.18 30.16
C ALA A 446 11.01 33.47 30.62
N SER A 447 10.05 34.23 31.15
CA SER A 447 8.71 33.71 31.38
C SER A 447 8.15 33.19 30.05
N MET A 448 7.67 31.94 30.04
CA MET A 448 7.07 31.33 28.85
C MET A 448 5.99 32.27 28.28
N ALA A 449 6.14 32.64 27.01
CA ALA A 449 5.35 33.73 26.40
C ALA A 449 3.86 33.39 26.30
N ALA A 450 3.53 32.10 26.29
CA ALA A 450 2.17 31.58 26.31
C ALA A 450 2.06 30.42 27.31
N ALA A 451 0.84 30.19 27.80
CA ALA A 451 0.56 29.05 28.67
C ALA A 451 0.94 27.73 27.97
N PRO A 452 1.70 26.83 28.64
CA PRO A 452 1.92 25.47 28.17
C PRO A 452 0.62 24.80 27.75
N ARG A 453 0.65 24.13 26.60
CA ARG A 453 -0.46 23.27 26.17
C ARG A 453 0.02 21.84 25.95
N VAL A 454 -0.86 20.89 26.30
CA VAL A 454 -0.66 19.48 25.98
C VAL A 454 -0.82 19.30 24.48
N LEU A 455 0.24 18.89 23.80
CA LEU A 455 0.21 18.59 22.37
C LEU A 455 -0.31 17.18 22.12
N ARG A 456 0.14 16.21 22.92
CA ARG A 456 -0.26 14.81 22.79
C ARG A 456 -0.11 14.07 24.10
N ARG A 457 -1.03 13.14 24.34
CA ARG A 457 -0.91 12.08 25.34
C ARG A 457 -0.97 10.74 24.62
N CYS A 458 0.08 9.94 24.75
CA CYS A 458 0.11 8.56 24.27
C CYS A 458 -0.03 7.62 25.47
N GLU A 459 -0.75 6.52 25.28
CA GLU A 459 -0.99 5.52 26.34
C GLU A 459 -0.37 4.19 25.95
N ARG A 460 0.25 3.50 26.93
CA ARG A 460 0.76 2.13 26.77
C ARG A 460 1.83 2.01 25.67
N VAL A 461 2.77 2.95 25.64
CA VAL A 461 3.81 3.06 24.62
C VAL A 461 5.19 3.20 25.22
N THR A 462 6.22 2.85 24.45
CA THR A 462 7.63 3.20 24.72
C THR A 462 8.00 4.56 24.14
N SER A 463 7.30 5.01 23.09
CA SER A 463 7.57 6.27 22.40
C SER A 463 6.26 7.00 22.02
N CYS A 464 6.28 8.33 22.08
CA CYS A 464 5.18 9.20 21.69
C CYS A 464 5.70 10.27 20.74
N ILE A 465 5.04 10.42 19.58
CA ILE A 465 5.47 11.35 18.52
C ILE A 465 4.33 12.32 18.23
N VAL A 466 4.62 13.61 18.10
CA VAL A 466 3.62 14.62 17.74
C VAL A 466 4.22 15.65 16.79
N ASP A 467 3.48 16.00 15.73
CA ASP A 467 3.85 17.11 14.84
C ASP A 467 3.70 18.44 15.61
N LEU A 468 4.65 19.36 15.46
CA LEU A 468 4.49 20.72 15.97
C LEU A 468 3.32 21.39 15.25
N PRO A 469 2.35 21.94 15.99
CA PRO A 469 1.30 22.73 15.37
C PRO A 469 1.86 23.99 14.68
N PRO A 470 1.20 24.49 13.62
CA PRO A 470 1.74 25.57 12.78
C PRO A 470 2.13 26.85 13.52
N ASP A 471 1.40 27.22 14.57
CA ASP A 471 1.69 28.40 15.39
C ASP A 471 2.98 28.26 16.22
N LEU A 472 3.31 27.05 16.67
CA LEU A 472 4.58 26.78 17.35
C LEU A 472 5.72 26.57 16.34
N ALA A 473 5.44 25.94 15.20
CA ALA A 473 6.43 25.73 14.14
C ALA A 473 6.92 27.04 13.50
N ALA A 474 6.11 28.11 13.55
CA ALA A 474 6.45 29.44 13.06
C ALA A 474 7.15 30.34 14.11
N ALA A 475 7.34 29.87 15.35
CA ALA A 475 8.04 30.61 16.38
C ALA A 475 9.57 30.56 16.17
N GLU A 476 10.31 31.52 16.72
CA GLU A 476 11.79 31.48 16.68
C GLU A 476 12.35 30.25 17.40
N ALA A 477 11.72 29.86 18.50
CA ALA A 477 12.08 28.70 19.32
C ALA A 477 10.84 28.07 19.97
N VAL A 478 10.95 26.80 20.30
CA VAL A 478 9.92 26.05 21.04
C VAL A 478 10.47 25.60 22.39
N ALA A 479 9.69 25.79 23.45
CA ALA A 479 9.89 25.14 24.73
C ALA A 479 9.01 23.90 24.80
N TYR A 480 9.56 22.76 25.20
CA TYR A 480 8.83 21.52 25.40
C TYR A 480 9.26 20.82 26.68
N ARG A 481 8.38 20.00 27.23
CA ARG A 481 8.70 19.04 28.28
C ARG A 481 7.93 17.75 28.04
N VAL A 482 8.43 16.68 28.64
CA VAL A 482 7.77 15.39 28.67
C VAL A 482 7.49 14.98 30.11
N SER A 483 6.33 14.40 30.35
CA SER A 483 6.07 13.62 31.55
C SER A 483 5.70 12.20 31.17
N ALA A 484 6.08 11.24 32.02
CA ALA A 484 5.71 9.85 31.89
C ALA A 484 5.19 9.34 33.24
N ALA A 485 4.26 8.41 33.19
CA ALA A 485 3.73 7.78 34.39
C ALA A 485 3.55 6.28 34.19
N GLU A 486 3.85 5.52 35.23
CA GLU A 486 3.26 4.20 35.43
C GLU A 486 1.77 4.34 35.76
N ARG A 487 1.06 3.22 35.73
CA ARG A 487 -0.35 3.18 36.12
C ARG A 487 -0.53 3.60 37.59
N ALA A 488 -1.61 4.34 37.85
CA ALA A 488 -1.85 4.97 39.15
C ALA A 488 -2.25 4.01 40.29
N ASP A 489 -2.65 2.78 39.96
CA ASP A 489 -3.10 1.75 40.91
C ASP A 489 -1.97 0.84 41.42
N LEU A 490 -0.70 1.10 41.05
CA LEU A 490 0.46 0.49 41.71
C LEU A 490 0.78 1.23 43.00
N ALA A 491 1.07 0.47 44.07
CA ALA A 491 1.40 1.02 45.38
C ALA A 491 2.64 1.94 45.37
N ASP A 492 3.56 1.70 44.43
CA ASP A 492 4.82 2.39 44.22
C ASP A 492 4.94 2.90 42.76
N ALA A 493 3.82 3.40 42.21
CA ALA A 493 3.76 3.92 40.84
C ALA A 493 4.80 5.05 40.63
N ALA A 494 5.73 4.83 39.71
CA ALA A 494 6.70 5.86 39.36
C ALA A 494 6.08 6.90 38.41
N THR A 495 6.34 8.16 38.68
CA THR A 495 6.07 9.27 37.75
C THR A 495 7.37 10.00 37.46
N PHE A 496 7.45 10.53 36.26
CA PHE A 496 8.55 11.35 35.80
C PHE A 496 7.98 12.63 35.19
N ALA A 497 8.54 13.77 35.59
CA ALA A 497 8.28 15.04 34.97
C ALA A 497 9.62 15.67 34.59
N GLY A 498 9.88 15.76 33.30
CA GLY A 498 11.09 16.35 32.78
C GLY A 498 11.12 17.86 32.97
N THR A 499 12.32 18.42 32.98
CA THR A 499 12.52 19.87 32.92
C THR A 499 12.09 20.39 31.54
N TRP A 500 11.71 21.67 31.51
CA TRP A 500 11.45 22.35 30.24
C TRP A 500 12.76 22.49 29.46
N ARG A 501 12.73 22.21 28.16
CA ARG A 501 13.86 22.36 27.23
C ARG A 501 13.47 23.23 26.05
N ILE A 502 14.44 23.98 25.51
CA ILE A 502 14.25 24.91 24.41
C ILE A 502 15.11 24.48 23.22
N THR A 503 14.52 24.52 22.03
CA THR A 503 15.20 24.30 20.74
C THR A 503 14.87 25.45 19.79
N ASP A 504 15.88 25.95 19.08
CA ASP A 504 15.72 26.97 18.05
C ASP A 504 15.16 26.35 16.76
N LEU A 505 14.13 26.98 16.21
CA LEU A 505 13.44 26.49 14.99
C LEU A 505 13.94 27.19 13.73
N HIS A 506 14.40 28.43 13.86
CA HIS A 506 14.84 29.26 12.73
C HIS A 506 16.26 29.78 12.96
N PRO A 507 17.04 30.01 11.88
CA PRO A 507 18.37 30.58 11.99
C PRO A 507 18.31 31.96 12.66
N LEU A 508 18.95 32.11 13.82
CA LEU A 508 19.14 33.41 14.46
C LEU A 508 20.51 33.99 14.07
N PRO A 509 20.57 35.24 13.59
CA PRO A 509 21.83 35.85 13.21
C PRO A 509 22.74 36.05 14.44
N ASN A 510 24.05 35.81 14.24
CA ASN A 510 25.11 36.05 15.22
C ASN A 510 24.97 35.29 16.57
N ARG A 511 24.35 34.11 16.57
CA ARG A 511 24.21 33.27 17.77
C ARG A 511 24.41 31.78 17.44
N VAL A 512 24.82 31.02 18.44
CA VAL A 512 24.72 29.55 18.41
C VAL A 512 23.26 29.12 18.48
N TRP A 513 22.92 28.02 17.83
CA TRP A 513 21.56 27.46 17.88
C TRP A 513 21.43 26.47 19.02
N ARG A 514 20.33 26.56 19.76
CA ARG A 514 19.95 25.63 20.82
C ARG A 514 19.36 24.38 20.19
N VAL A 515 19.97 23.24 20.47
CA VAL A 515 19.45 21.92 20.08
C VAL A 515 18.60 21.36 21.20
N SER A 516 19.12 21.43 22.43
CA SER A 516 18.39 21.03 23.61
C SER A 516 19.00 21.69 24.83
N SER A 517 18.43 22.82 25.26
CA SER A 517 18.92 23.58 26.42
C SER A 517 17.82 23.68 27.49
N PRO A 518 18.11 23.52 28.79
CA PRO A 518 17.14 23.76 29.85
C PRO A 518 16.52 25.16 29.75
N ALA A 519 15.21 25.26 29.99
CA ALA A 519 14.49 26.52 29.90
C ALA A 519 14.80 27.45 31.08
N VAL A 520 15.17 26.91 32.23
CA VAL A 520 15.71 27.68 33.37
C VAL A 520 17.21 27.47 33.36
N VAL A 521 17.93 28.51 32.92
CA VAL A 521 19.38 28.62 33.15
C VAL A 521 19.50 29.72 34.18
N THR A 522 19.92 29.39 35.39
CA THR A 522 19.93 30.37 36.48
C THR A 522 20.91 31.51 36.24
N THR A 523 21.80 31.46 35.25
CA THR A 523 22.96 32.36 35.21
C THR A 523 23.56 32.58 33.79
N MET A 524 23.90 33.84 33.45
CA MET A 524 24.08 34.37 32.07
C MET A 524 25.47 34.21 31.44
N VAL A 525 25.55 33.98 30.12
CA VAL A 525 26.81 34.01 29.33
C VAL A 525 27.02 35.38 28.65
N SER A 526 27.59 36.30 29.44
CA SER A 526 28.54 37.38 29.08
C SER A 526 28.99 38.11 30.38
N GLY A 527 29.25 37.34 31.45
CA GLY A 527 29.50 37.86 32.80
C GLY A 527 29.15 36.90 33.95
N THR A 528 28.59 35.73 33.63
CA THR A 528 28.67 34.41 34.32
C THR A 528 28.18 34.36 35.77
N PRO A 529 27.13 33.56 36.06
CA PRO A 529 27.54 32.28 36.70
C PRO A 529 27.34 30.98 35.88
N VAL A 530 28.24 30.03 36.10
CA VAL A 530 28.22 28.63 35.62
C VAL A 530 28.56 27.84 36.86
N THR A 531 27.64 27.06 37.43
CA THR A 531 28.02 26.21 38.58
C THR A 531 27.41 24.82 38.58
N SER A 532 26.78 24.35 37.50
CA SER A 532 26.36 22.95 37.40
C SER A 532 26.05 22.44 35.98
N GLN A 533 26.23 23.26 34.93
CA GLN A 533 25.79 22.93 33.58
C GLN A 533 26.96 22.48 32.71
N ILE A 534 26.80 21.39 31.93
CA ILE A 534 27.78 20.97 30.91
C ILE A 534 27.26 21.44 29.54
N ASN A 535 27.99 22.32 28.86
CA ASN A 535 27.66 22.81 27.52
C ASN A 535 28.47 22.05 26.46
N VAL A 536 27.73 21.31 25.62
CA VAL A 536 28.26 20.60 24.47
C VAL A 536 27.96 21.43 23.21
N VAL A 537 28.98 21.67 22.40
CA VAL A 537 28.87 22.50 21.19
C VAL A 537 29.33 21.72 19.96
N TYR A 538 28.42 21.52 19.01
CA TYR A 538 28.72 20.86 17.74
C TYR A 538 29.04 21.86 16.63
N TYR A 539 30.04 21.54 15.81
CA TYR A 539 30.44 22.30 14.63
C TYR A 539 30.32 21.43 13.37
N PRO A 540 29.78 21.93 12.24
CA PRO A 540 29.75 21.16 11.01
C PRO A 540 31.16 20.95 10.45
N GLY A 541 31.61 19.71 10.40
CA GLY A 541 32.90 19.33 9.83
C GLY A 541 32.87 19.17 8.30
N THR A 542 34.04 18.85 7.72
CA THR A 542 34.15 18.55 6.28
C THR A 542 33.08 17.54 5.83
N GLY A 543 32.31 17.92 4.81
CA GLY A 543 31.21 17.11 4.25
C GLY A 543 29.80 17.49 4.74
N TYR A 544 29.68 18.39 5.73
CA TYR A 544 28.40 18.91 6.21
C TYR A 544 28.21 20.39 5.87
N ASP A 545 27.97 20.69 4.59
CA ASP A 545 27.61 22.04 4.14
C ASP A 545 26.15 22.36 4.49
N LEU A 546 25.94 23.22 5.49
CA LEU A 546 24.60 23.60 5.96
C LEU A 546 23.81 24.46 4.95
N THR A 547 24.43 24.95 3.88
CA THR A 547 23.70 25.61 2.79
C THR A 547 23.00 24.60 1.86
N ASN A 548 23.42 23.33 1.92
CA ASN A 548 22.82 22.23 1.18
C ASN A 548 21.79 21.49 2.06
N THR A 549 20.53 21.42 1.61
CA THR A 549 19.43 20.79 2.37
C THR A 549 19.71 19.35 2.78
N VAL A 550 20.33 18.55 1.91
CA VAL A 550 20.61 17.12 2.19
C VAL A 550 21.69 17.02 3.26
N ALA A 551 22.82 17.73 3.08
CA ALA A 551 23.90 17.72 4.06
C ALA A 551 23.46 18.32 5.41
N ALA A 552 22.62 19.36 5.42
CA ALA A 552 22.03 19.94 6.62
C ALA A 552 21.07 18.96 7.33
N THR A 553 20.27 18.20 6.58
CA THR A 553 19.39 17.16 7.13
C THR A 553 20.21 16.04 7.77
N ASP A 554 21.23 15.57 7.07
CA ASP A 554 22.11 14.52 7.57
C ASP A 554 22.90 14.98 8.80
N PHE A 555 23.36 16.24 8.82
CA PHE A 555 23.98 16.84 10.00
C PHE A 555 23.03 16.88 11.19
N ALA A 556 21.80 17.37 10.98
CA ALA A 556 20.79 17.46 12.03
C ALA A 556 20.39 16.08 12.59
N ALA A 557 20.33 15.05 11.73
CA ALA A 557 20.13 13.66 12.15
C ALA A 557 21.32 13.14 12.96
N THR A 558 22.55 13.39 12.50
CA THR A 558 23.79 12.97 13.20
C THR A 558 23.89 13.61 14.59
N VAL A 559 23.63 14.92 14.71
CA VAL A 559 23.55 15.60 16.01
C VAL A 559 22.42 15.02 16.85
N GLY A 560 21.25 14.73 16.27
CA GLY A 560 20.13 14.09 16.96
C GLY A 560 20.50 12.74 17.56
N ASP A 561 21.14 11.87 16.79
CA ASP A 561 21.61 10.55 17.25
C ASP A 561 22.64 10.69 18.38
N ASN A 562 23.57 11.64 18.26
CA ASN A 562 24.54 11.94 19.32
C ASN A 562 23.85 12.46 20.59
N VAL A 563 22.86 13.33 20.46
CA VAL A 563 22.08 13.83 21.60
C VAL A 563 21.30 12.69 22.26
N TRP A 564 20.64 11.83 21.49
CA TRP A 564 19.96 10.65 22.04
C TRP A 564 20.93 9.74 22.80
N GLN A 565 22.12 9.49 22.25
CA GLN A 565 23.15 8.70 22.91
C GLN A 565 23.68 9.35 24.21
N LEU A 566 23.93 10.67 24.22
CA LEU A 566 24.29 11.44 25.44
C LEU A 566 23.29 11.25 26.57
N LEU A 567 22.01 11.26 26.19
CA LEU A 567 20.89 11.18 27.12
C LEU A 567 20.53 9.74 27.46
N GLY A 568 21.27 8.77 26.92
CA GLY A 568 21.02 7.36 27.16
C GLY A 568 19.67 6.90 26.60
N ALA A 569 19.30 7.42 25.44
CA ALA A 569 18.11 7.01 24.70
C ALA A 569 18.51 6.56 23.28
N GLY A 570 17.63 5.77 22.65
CA GLY A 570 17.89 5.15 21.35
C GLY A 570 18.46 3.70 21.39
N PRO A 571 18.53 3.04 20.22
CA PRO A 571 18.71 1.59 20.10
C PRO A 571 20.12 1.06 20.44
N ARG A 572 21.11 1.95 20.61
CA ARG A 572 22.52 1.60 20.89
C ARG A 572 23.09 2.38 22.08
N ALA A 573 22.25 2.75 23.05
CA ALA A 573 22.64 3.56 24.20
C ALA A 573 23.94 3.04 24.86
N ARG A 574 25.00 3.86 24.77
CA ARG A 574 26.27 3.70 25.49
C ARG A 574 26.45 4.94 26.34
N PHE A 575 26.65 4.74 27.63
CA PHE A 575 26.48 5.79 28.62
C PHE A 575 27.83 6.20 29.24
N PRO A 576 28.23 7.49 29.19
CA PRO A 576 29.32 8.00 30.01
C PRO A 576 28.83 8.19 31.45
N SER A 577 29.43 7.50 32.43
CA SER A 577 29.07 7.56 33.86
C SER A 577 29.00 8.99 34.45
N SER A 578 29.72 9.94 33.85
CA SER A 578 29.78 11.35 34.22
C SER A 578 28.52 12.17 33.89
N VAL A 579 27.65 11.69 33.00
CA VAL A 579 26.38 12.36 32.62
C VAL A 579 25.18 11.80 33.41
N ALA A 580 25.38 10.71 34.18
CA ALA A 580 24.32 9.93 34.85
C ALA A 580 23.45 10.74 35.81
N ALA A 581 24.04 11.72 36.50
CA ALA A 581 23.41 12.38 37.64
C ALA A 581 22.95 13.82 37.36
N GLY A 582 23.14 14.34 36.14
CA GLY A 582 22.94 15.77 35.86
C GLY A 582 22.58 16.10 34.40
N TRP A 583 21.92 15.19 33.69
CA TRP A 583 21.53 15.42 32.29
C TRP A 583 20.53 16.58 32.11
N ASP A 584 19.74 16.88 33.15
CA ASP A 584 18.87 18.06 33.22
C ASP A 584 19.68 19.36 33.22
N ALA A 585 20.97 19.28 33.52
CA ALA A 585 21.96 20.35 33.43
C ALA A 585 22.91 20.19 32.21
N VAL A 586 22.66 19.29 31.26
CA VAL A 586 23.42 19.30 30.00
C VAL A 586 22.72 20.22 29.01
N SER A 587 23.46 21.11 28.35
CA SER A 587 22.97 21.91 27.23
C SER A 587 23.70 21.56 25.96
N VAL A 588 22.93 21.38 24.88
CA VAL A 588 23.49 21.08 23.57
C VAL A 588 23.22 22.21 22.59
N HIS A 589 24.29 22.66 21.94
CA HIS A 589 24.31 23.76 21.00
C HIS A 589 24.97 23.36 19.68
N VAL A 590 24.67 24.13 18.63
CA VAL A 590 25.36 24.08 17.34
C VAL A 590 25.92 25.45 17.02
N ALA A 591 27.20 25.49 16.66
CA ALA A 591 27.84 26.65 16.08
C ALA A 591 27.80 26.56 14.55
N ASN A 592 27.29 27.60 13.89
CA ASN A 592 27.25 27.69 12.43
C ASN A 592 28.60 28.11 11.84
N ILE A 593 29.70 27.51 12.33
CA ILE A 593 31.05 27.80 11.85
C ILE A 593 31.65 26.46 11.37
N PRO A 594 31.90 26.30 10.07
CA PRO A 594 32.43 25.05 9.56
C PRO A 594 33.88 24.85 10.00
N VAL A 595 34.23 23.60 10.28
CA VAL A 595 35.58 23.17 10.67
C VAL A 595 36.12 22.24 9.61
N ALA A 596 37.28 22.59 9.05
CA ALA A 596 37.98 21.71 8.13
C ALA A 596 38.62 20.55 8.90
N VAL A 597 38.25 19.34 8.54
CA VAL A 597 38.85 18.08 8.98
C VAL A 597 39.52 17.41 7.79
N SER A 598 40.75 16.90 7.99
CA SER A 598 41.56 16.18 7.01
C SER A 598 42.30 15.00 7.65
N HIS A 599 43.05 14.23 6.85
CA HIS A 599 43.93 13.14 7.31
C HIS A 599 45.30 13.70 7.73
N THR A 600 45.98 13.07 8.70
CA THR A 600 47.22 13.62 9.29
C THR A 600 48.40 13.64 8.31
N ASP A 601 48.48 12.67 7.39
CA ASP A 601 49.69 12.50 6.54
C ASP A 601 49.44 12.52 5.03
N GLY A 602 48.22 12.80 4.55
CA GLY A 602 47.91 12.87 3.11
C GLY A 602 48.21 11.60 2.29
N THR A 603 48.64 10.50 2.93
CA THR A 603 48.99 9.23 2.29
C THR A 603 47.97 8.14 2.61
N MET A 604 47.14 7.87 1.59
CA MET A 604 46.19 6.76 1.42
C MET A 604 45.03 6.65 2.43
N PRO A 605 43.78 6.94 1.99
CA PRO A 605 42.57 6.61 2.74
C PRO A 605 42.52 5.11 3.10
N GLY A 606 42.19 4.80 4.36
CA GLY A 606 41.80 3.45 4.77
C GLY A 606 42.83 2.64 5.57
N SER A 607 43.91 3.25 6.09
CA SER A 607 44.73 2.58 7.12
C SER A 607 44.13 2.82 8.52
N ALA A 608 44.12 1.78 9.38
CA ALA A 608 43.51 1.82 10.71
C ALA A 608 44.19 2.80 11.71
N GLU A 609 45.23 3.51 11.28
CA GLU A 609 46.07 4.39 12.10
C GLU A 609 46.00 5.86 11.68
N ASP A 610 45.30 6.20 10.60
CA ASP A 610 45.23 7.58 10.08
C ASP A 610 44.32 8.45 10.97
N LEU A 611 44.88 9.49 11.59
CA LEU A 611 44.18 10.31 12.58
C LEU A 611 43.52 11.53 11.94
N CYS A 612 42.40 11.97 12.48
CA CYS A 612 41.77 13.20 12.04
C CYS A 612 42.63 14.41 12.46
N GLU A 613 42.95 15.28 11.49
CA GLU A 613 43.64 16.54 11.71
C GLU A 613 42.70 17.70 11.43
N TRP A 614 42.81 18.75 12.24
CA TRP A 614 42.18 20.03 12.01
C TRP A 614 43.19 21.16 12.30
N PRO A 615 43.26 22.22 11.47
CA PRO A 615 44.20 23.33 11.66
C PRO A 615 43.86 24.24 12.87
N GLY A 616 42.92 23.82 13.71
CA GLY A 616 42.27 24.59 14.77
C GLY A 616 40.78 24.84 14.46
N PHE A 617 39.95 24.94 15.49
CA PHE A 617 38.54 25.31 15.35
C PHE A 617 38.19 26.44 16.32
N PRO A 618 37.27 27.34 15.93
CA PRO A 618 36.88 28.47 16.76
C PRO A 618 36.04 27.99 17.95
N THR A 619 36.64 27.96 19.13
CA THR A 619 35.95 27.63 20.38
C THR A 619 34.99 28.77 20.76
N VAL A 620 33.74 28.45 21.07
CA VAL A 620 32.89 29.39 21.81
C VAL A 620 33.36 29.44 23.26
N SER A 621 33.44 30.64 23.84
CA SER A 621 34.08 30.87 25.14
C SER A 621 33.40 30.20 26.35
N PHE A 622 32.24 29.59 26.15
CA PHE A 622 31.45 28.92 27.19
C PHE A 622 31.31 27.41 26.96
N GLY A 623 31.81 26.86 25.85
CA GLY A 623 31.71 25.43 25.60
C GLY A 623 32.73 24.68 26.45
N GLU A 624 32.27 23.73 27.26
CA GLU A 624 33.17 22.83 27.99
C GLU A 624 33.54 21.61 27.14
N VAL A 625 32.67 21.20 26.23
CA VAL A 625 32.94 20.11 25.30
C VAL A 625 32.57 20.49 23.87
N HIS A 626 33.45 20.18 22.93
CA HIS A 626 33.29 20.49 21.52
C HIS A 626 33.29 19.22 20.66
N GLY A 627 32.34 19.13 19.73
CA GLY A 627 32.25 18.00 18.79
C GLY A 627 32.25 18.47 17.34
N VAL A 628 32.96 17.75 16.47
CA VAL A 628 32.99 18.05 15.03
C VAL A 628 32.55 16.80 14.24
N PRO A 629 31.25 16.64 13.91
CA PRO A 629 30.81 15.58 12.99
C PRO A 629 31.36 15.86 11.59
N HIS A 630 32.00 14.87 10.96
CA HIS A 630 32.53 14.98 9.59
C HIS A 630 32.31 13.70 8.79
N ARG A 631 32.56 13.75 7.47
CA ARG A 631 32.48 12.60 6.55
C ARG A 631 33.84 12.11 6.06
N VAL A 632 34.91 12.60 6.68
CA VAL A 632 36.29 12.18 6.39
C VAL A 632 36.58 10.86 7.10
N ASP A 633 37.08 9.88 6.35
CA ASP A 633 37.34 8.52 6.83
C ASP A 633 38.66 8.40 7.63
N CYS A 634 38.71 8.99 8.83
CA CYS A 634 39.87 8.98 9.73
C CYS A 634 39.51 8.49 11.15
N ARG A 635 40.51 8.14 11.96
CA ARG A 635 40.35 7.79 13.38
C ARG A 635 40.44 9.04 14.25
N ASP A 636 39.58 9.13 15.26
CA ASP A 636 39.60 10.25 16.21
C ASP A 636 40.93 10.30 17.00
N ASN A 637 41.45 11.50 17.21
CA ASN A 637 42.64 11.76 18.02
C ASN A 637 42.52 13.13 18.70
N ALA A 638 41.75 13.23 19.76
CA ALA A 638 41.57 14.46 20.49
C ALA A 638 42.19 14.41 21.90
N GLY A 639 42.77 15.55 22.27
CA GLY A 639 43.06 15.92 23.65
C GLY A 639 42.23 17.12 24.07
N ASN A 640 42.11 17.36 25.39
CA ASN A 640 41.56 18.59 25.96
C ASN A 640 40.07 18.90 25.68
N GLY A 641 39.17 17.91 25.74
CA GLY A 641 37.71 18.17 25.72
C GLY A 641 37.11 18.42 24.33
N VAL A 642 37.80 17.98 23.28
CA VAL A 642 37.36 18.00 21.88
C VAL A 642 37.11 16.55 21.45
N PHE A 643 36.21 16.30 20.50
CA PHE A 643 36.11 15.00 19.82
C PHE A 643 35.73 15.13 18.34
N THR A 644 36.27 14.23 17.51
CA THR A 644 36.08 14.20 16.05
C THR A 644 35.64 12.82 15.56
N ALA A 645 34.35 12.66 15.27
CA ALA A 645 33.80 11.37 14.89
C ALA A 645 33.65 11.24 13.36
N ASN A 646 34.31 10.22 12.81
CA ASN A 646 34.19 9.77 11.41
C ASN A 646 32.89 8.97 11.16
N ASP A 647 32.40 8.22 12.15
CA ASP A 647 31.18 7.43 11.99
C ASP A 647 29.97 8.16 12.61
N PRO A 648 28.87 8.40 11.85
CA PRO A 648 27.63 8.93 12.43
C PRO A 648 27.00 8.02 13.50
N GLN A 649 27.42 6.76 13.61
CA GLN A 649 26.79 5.79 14.50
C GLN A 649 27.46 5.67 15.89
N ILE A 650 28.74 6.00 16.07
CA ILE A 650 29.43 5.90 17.38
C ILE A 650 30.62 6.88 17.45
N GLY A 651 30.50 7.94 18.26
CA GLY A 651 31.56 8.96 18.49
C GLY A 651 32.04 9.11 19.94
N TRP A 652 31.67 8.22 20.87
CA TRP A 652 31.81 8.45 22.32
C TRP A 652 33.10 7.99 22.98
N HIS A 653 34.15 7.61 22.24
CA HIS A 653 35.37 7.08 22.87
C HIS A 653 36.06 8.11 23.79
N GLU A 654 35.85 9.41 23.55
CA GLU A 654 36.60 10.48 24.22
C GLU A 654 35.87 11.23 25.34
N PHE A 655 34.54 11.15 25.43
CA PHE A 655 33.82 11.78 26.56
C PHE A 655 34.22 11.15 27.91
N HIS A 656 34.74 9.91 27.89
CA HIS A 656 35.31 9.24 29.06
C HIS A 656 36.64 9.86 29.54
N HIS A 657 37.37 10.61 28.70
CA HIS A 657 38.62 11.27 29.12
C HIS A 657 38.42 12.74 29.47
N ALA A 658 37.47 13.43 28.82
CA ALA A 658 37.21 14.85 29.06
C ALA A 658 36.45 15.13 30.36
N ALA A 659 35.60 14.20 30.81
CA ALA A 659 34.78 14.40 32.01
C ALA A 659 35.52 14.14 33.34
N TYR A 660 36.81 13.79 33.29
CA TYR A 660 37.63 13.42 34.44
C TYR A 660 38.95 14.21 34.45
N ALA A 661 38.88 15.47 34.84
CA ALA A 661 39.84 15.92 35.84
C ALA A 661 39.32 15.39 37.19
N GLU A 662 39.61 14.12 37.52
CA GLU A 662 39.42 13.63 38.89
C GLU A 662 40.32 14.47 39.80
N GLU A 663 39.72 15.26 40.69
CA GLU A 663 40.46 15.99 41.70
C GLU A 663 41.22 15.01 42.61
N GLY A 664 42.55 15.11 42.61
CA GLY A 664 43.37 14.70 43.74
C GLY A 664 44.76 14.15 43.44
N LEU A 665 45.76 15.05 43.43
CA LEU A 665 46.98 15.01 44.27
C LEU A 665 48.30 15.36 43.56
N SER A 666 48.83 16.50 44.02
CA SER A 666 50.24 16.87 44.23
C SER A 666 51.21 16.78 43.05
N PHE A 667 51.82 17.92 42.69
CA PHE A 667 53.20 18.18 43.07
C PHE A 667 53.42 19.69 43.30
N LEU A 668 54.28 19.94 44.29
CA LEU A 668 54.64 21.21 44.93
C LEU A 668 55.24 22.23 43.94
N THR A 669 55.17 23.52 44.33
CA THR A 669 56.17 24.55 43.96
C THR A 669 57.59 24.10 44.34
N PRO A 670 58.67 24.62 43.72
CA PRO A 670 58.76 25.73 42.78
C PRO A 670 59.01 25.32 41.32
#